data_AF-A0A1C5VNN5-F1
#
_entry.id   AF-A0A1C5VNN5-F1
#
_cell.length_a   1.000
_cell.length_b   1.000
_cell.length_c   1.000
_cell.angle_alpha   90.00
_cell.angle_beta   90.00
_cell.angle_gamma   90.00
#
_symmetry.space_group_name_H-M   'P 1'
#
loop_
_entity.id
_entity.type
_entity.pdbx_description
1 polymer ?
#
loop_
_entity_poly.entity_id
_entity_poly.type
_entity_poly.pdbx_seq_one_letter_code
_entity_poly.pdbx_strand_id
1 'polypeptide(L)'
;MKRKLLPVFLSFALLANGSLTAFATDSSVDTVTESDAQTTVSEDQENPEETTQEEVSEDEAVPADESDAITDFETAYKAYTFGANVSGPDAISADKNTVAVLDVRSSVNYDISHLEGSFSTPVFNEDGSIIQTSEDATAKAFTKTVTNNANFQNKELYLLCNSGARGARAAAVLLQRAGYDTSRIHTITGGATGLEVRYAFLGTNNAVTGAEAVAAVDSNDVVIVDVRTKENFANGHLKNSLSLPVFYLNEEGKQVVAETNQDPYAKTFAEYVQANLSTFSGKKVYVLCNSGQRGARAATALLADNGVDPNTIYTITGGAGDKTVQSAFVTVDGYKFVSGTDAIAAAKDGSAYIIDVRSSKAQTKTGTLKGSISQSLFDDNNKLDTAEAEALEKAFIKEIPSKITEDKPIYIICNSGARGAQKATLLLSKLGYNTSIKEDGKVYTIENGAKGLELLYAMSGTDGNAVDGKTAVAAVGKDDVVILDVRATGNYGSGHLKGSMSTPVFNANGVAKTTDDQLSKDFTKYVTDNKATLEKKELYLLCNSGASGARAATALLKSAGYDLAKVHTITGGAKDADVKAAAIYVSDTHVINKMADTKNYLILDVRSTASYTKGHLKGSLSLPLFDKDNKLPDDLAKAFTEYVAAHKADFEGKTIYVLCNSGARGAAKATQLLKEAGITNVFTIENGAKSEVIQKHFVTDPVADPDTKKDNNGKDNNKNLNNGKTTTAATTKTGDTAPIAALAVAMLAALGAIIAFGKKKIVK
;
A
#
# COMPACT_ATOMS: atom_id res chain seq x y z
N MET A 1 -5.12 -59.88 11.23
CA MET A 1 -6.04 -60.36 10.18
C MET A 1 -5.76 -59.59 8.91
N LYS A 2 -5.60 -60.30 7.79
CA LYS A 2 -5.12 -59.82 6.48
C LYS A 2 -6.31 -59.55 5.53
N ARG A 3 -6.18 -58.54 4.66
CA ARG A 3 -6.61 -58.46 3.23
C ARG A 3 -6.21 -57.06 2.74
N LYS A 4 -5.10 -56.82 2.03
CA LYS A 4 -4.67 -57.22 0.66
C LYS A 4 -5.72 -56.95 -0.43
N LEU A 5 -5.42 -56.01 -1.34
CA LEU A 5 -5.29 -56.28 -2.78
C LEU A 5 -4.34 -55.26 -3.45
N LEU A 6 -3.63 -55.74 -4.48
CA LEU A 6 -2.42 -55.25 -5.16
C LEU A 6 -2.73 -54.35 -6.39
N PRO A 7 -1.72 -53.72 -7.03
CA PRO A 7 -1.82 -52.79 -8.15
C PRO A 7 -1.64 -53.46 -9.52
N VAL A 8 -1.85 -52.71 -10.60
CA VAL A 8 -1.57 -53.13 -11.99
C VAL A 8 -0.44 -52.29 -12.57
N PHE A 9 0.64 -52.98 -12.94
CA PHE A 9 1.71 -52.53 -13.85
C PHE A 9 1.27 -52.81 -15.29
N LEU A 10 1.62 -51.92 -16.23
CA LEU A 10 2.13 -52.38 -17.54
C LEU A 10 3.03 -51.31 -18.17
N SER A 11 4.32 -51.64 -18.22
CA SER A 11 5.36 -50.99 -19.02
C SER A 11 5.39 -51.65 -20.40
N PHE A 12 5.71 -50.91 -21.47
CA PHE A 12 6.62 -51.39 -22.52
C PHE A 12 7.18 -50.22 -23.32
N ALA A 13 8.51 -50.20 -23.40
CA ALA A 13 9.33 -49.30 -24.18
C ALA A 13 9.53 -49.86 -25.60
N LEU A 14 9.87 -49.00 -26.57
CA LEU A 14 10.91 -49.33 -27.55
C LEU A 14 11.51 -48.07 -28.21
N LEU A 15 12.84 -48.05 -28.21
CA LEU A 15 13.74 -47.13 -28.93
C LEU A 15 13.75 -47.41 -30.44
N ALA A 16 14.06 -46.39 -31.24
CA ALA A 16 14.93 -46.53 -32.41
C ALA A 16 15.61 -45.19 -32.78
N ASN A 17 16.94 -45.23 -32.85
CA ASN A 17 17.84 -44.21 -33.39
C ASN A 17 17.87 -44.26 -34.93
N GLY A 18 18.20 -43.14 -35.60
CA GLY A 18 18.68 -43.19 -36.99
C GLY A 18 18.65 -41.90 -37.83
N SER A 19 19.60 -41.01 -37.58
CA SER A 19 20.40 -40.12 -38.48
C SER A 19 19.98 -39.77 -39.94
N LEU A 20 20.30 -38.49 -40.29
CA LEU A 20 20.79 -37.90 -41.55
C LEU A 20 19.88 -36.98 -42.42
N THR A 21 20.35 -35.72 -42.48
CA THR A 21 20.48 -34.77 -43.62
C THR A 21 19.29 -33.98 -44.17
N ALA A 22 19.31 -32.69 -43.80
CA ALA A 22 19.58 -31.53 -44.67
C ALA A 22 18.44 -30.70 -45.30
N PHE A 23 18.68 -29.37 -45.22
CA PHE A 23 18.20 -28.23 -46.01
C PHE A 23 16.90 -27.48 -45.62
N ALA A 24 17.16 -26.25 -45.15
CA ALA A 24 16.55 -24.97 -45.53
C ALA A 24 15.26 -24.43 -44.88
N THR A 25 15.38 -23.13 -44.61
CA THR A 25 14.40 -22.03 -44.57
C THR A 25 13.54 -21.81 -43.32
N ASP A 26 13.96 -20.76 -42.61
CA ASP A 26 13.19 -19.54 -42.32
C ASP A 26 12.66 -19.33 -40.90
N SER A 27 13.03 -18.17 -40.38
CA SER A 27 12.75 -17.63 -39.07
C SER A 27 11.49 -16.76 -39.15
N SER A 28 10.44 -17.14 -38.43
CA SER A 28 9.31 -16.25 -38.16
C SER A 28 9.32 -15.84 -36.69
N VAL A 29 9.40 -14.52 -36.53
CA VAL A 29 9.24 -13.74 -35.31
C VAL A 29 7.73 -13.57 -35.10
N ASP A 30 7.18 -14.04 -33.98
CA ASP A 30 5.84 -13.66 -33.54
C ASP A 30 5.93 -12.53 -32.52
N THR A 31 5.50 -11.36 -32.97
CA THR A 31 5.29 -10.12 -32.24
C THR A 31 4.07 -10.24 -31.33
N VAL A 32 4.23 -9.97 -30.03
CA VAL A 32 3.11 -9.74 -29.11
C VAL A 32 2.91 -8.24 -28.98
N THR A 33 1.75 -7.79 -29.45
CA THR A 33 1.18 -6.45 -29.32
C THR A 33 0.75 -6.18 -27.87
N GLU A 34 1.23 -5.11 -27.25
CA GLU A 34 0.64 -4.54 -26.03
C GLU A 34 -0.24 -3.33 -26.40
N SER A 35 -1.47 -3.38 -25.90
CA SER A 35 -2.55 -2.42 -26.07
C SER A 35 -2.50 -1.31 -25.03
N ASP A 36 -2.91 -0.13 -25.45
CA ASP A 36 -3.17 1.07 -24.65
C ASP A 36 -4.06 0.81 -23.42
N ALA A 37 -3.63 1.32 -22.27
CA ALA A 37 -4.48 1.52 -21.11
C ALA A 37 -4.22 2.93 -20.55
N GLN A 38 -5.12 3.83 -20.93
CA GLN A 38 -5.29 5.20 -20.47
C GLN A 38 -5.93 5.16 -19.07
N THR A 39 -5.20 5.58 -18.04
CA THR A 39 -5.76 5.79 -16.70
C THR A 39 -5.98 7.28 -16.45
N THR A 40 -7.25 7.67 -16.48
CA THR A 40 -7.76 8.95 -16.00
C THR A 40 -7.90 8.90 -14.47
N VAL A 41 -7.41 9.92 -13.78
CA VAL A 41 -7.74 10.20 -12.38
C VAL A 41 -8.68 11.41 -12.39
N SER A 42 -9.89 11.20 -11.90
CA SER A 42 -10.95 12.18 -11.71
C SER A 42 -10.80 12.85 -10.34
N GLU A 43 -10.78 14.18 -10.30
CA GLU A 43 -11.17 14.96 -9.12
C GLU A 43 -12.44 15.74 -9.44
N ASP A 44 -13.42 15.60 -8.54
CA ASP A 44 -14.75 16.17 -8.60
C ASP A 44 -14.75 17.71 -8.51
N GLN A 45 -15.65 18.30 -9.29
CA GLN A 45 -16.00 19.71 -9.29
C GLN A 45 -17.02 20.05 -8.18
N GLU A 46 -16.90 21.26 -7.62
CA GLU A 46 -18.04 22.07 -7.20
C GLU A 46 -18.34 23.13 -8.29
N ASN A 47 -19.63 23.34 -8.56
CA ASN A 47 -20.28 24.27 -9.51
C ASN A 47 -21.28 25.12 -8.67
N PRO A 48 -21.99 26.18 -9.16
CA PRO A 48 -21.95 26.89 -10.45
C PRO A 48 -21.95 28.44 -10.34
N GLU A 49 -21.76 29.12 -11.46
CA GLU A 49 -22.70 30.18 -11.87
C GLU A 49 -22.79 30.32 -13.40
N GLU A 50 -24.04 30.30 -13.88
CA GLU A 50 -24.67 30.88 -15.08
C GLU A 50 -23.81 31.85 -15.92
N THR A 51 -23.78 31.84 -17.26
CA THR A 51 -24.89 32.18 -18.17
C THR A 51 -24.54 31.94 -19.67
N THR A 52 -25.53 31.41 -20.40
CA THR A 52 -25.97 31.69 -21.80
C THR A 52 -25.00 32.00 -22.96
N GLN A 53 -25.09 31.10 -23.95
CA GLN A 53 -25.13 31.26 -25.42
C GLN A 53 -25.00 32.66 -26.05
N GLU A 54 -24.19 32.74 -27.11
CA GLU A 54 -24.64 33.22 -28.44
C GLU A 54 -23.69 32.72 -29.56
N GLU A 55 -24.26 32.04 -30.56
CA GLU A 55 -23.64 31.83 -31.88
C GLU A 55 -23.98 33.03 -32.78
N VAL A 56 -22.99 33.63 -33.44
CA VAL A 56 -23.21 34.37 -34.70
C VAL A 56 -22.02 34.14 -35.65
N SER A 57 -22.40 33.95 -36.91
CA SER A 57 -21.67 33.55 -38.12
C SER A 57 -20.65 34.53 -38.70
N GLU A 58 -19.64 33.93 -39.34
CA GLU A 58 -18.93 34.22 -40.60
C GLU A 58 -18.65 35.67 -41.09
N ASP A 59 -17.35 35.85 -41.35
CA ASP A 59 -16.68 36.58 -42.44
C ASP A 59 -16.56 38.11 -42.35
N GLU A 60 -15.35 38.59 -41.99
CA GLU A 60 -14.72 39.71 -42.69
C GLU A 60 -13.21 39.80 -42.39
N ALA A 61 -12.48 40.31 -43.39
CA ALA A 61 -11.04 40.29 -43.52
C ALA A 61 -10.26 41.08 -42.45
N VAL A 62 -9.02 40.63 -42.26
CA VAL A 62 -7.96 41.18 -41.41
C VAL A 62 -7.69 42.67 -41.65
N PRO A 63 -7.53 43.46 -40.58
CA PRO A 63 -6.52 44.51 -40.54
C PRO A 63 -5.49 44.23 -39.44
N ALA A 64 -4.22 44.25 -39.83
CA ALA A 64 -3.12 44.39 -38.90
C ALA A 64 -2.96 45.87 -38.54
N ASP A 65 -3.23 46.26 -37.29
CA ASP A 65 -2.35 47.14 -36.50
C ASP A 65 -2.82 47.31 -35.04
N GLU A 66 -1.83 47.31 -34.13
CA GLU A 66 -1.77 47.85 -32.75
C GLU A 66 -2.95 47.67 -31.76
N SER A 67 -2.82 46.70 -30.82
CA SER A 67 -2.91 46.94 -29.34
C SER A 67 -3.14 45.71 -28.44
N ASP A 68 -3.09 44.47 -28.92
CA ASP A 68 -3.28 43.32 -28.02
C ASP A 68 -1.99 42.91 -27.28
N ALA A 69 -1.27 43.82 -26.65
CA ALA A 69 -0.17 43.38 -25.78
C ALA A 69 -0.73 42.36 -24.77
N ILE A 70 -0.13 41.17 -24.64
CA ILE A 70 -0.49 40.26 -23.56
C ILE A 70 0.02 40.95 -22.30
N THR A 71 -0.87 41.64 -21.59
CA THR A 71 -0.55 42.38 -20.37
C THR A 71 -0.54 41.48 -19.14
N ASP A 72 -1.09 40.27 -19.27
CA ASP A 72 -1.09 39.22 -18.26
C ASP A 72 -0.78 37.85 -18.90
N PHE A 73 0.51 37.55 -19.06
CA PHE A 73 0.93 36.23 -19.54
C PHE A 73 0.53 35.12 -18.59
N GLU A 74 0.44 35.40 -17.29
CA GLU A 74 0.14 34.39 -16.29
C GLU A 74 -1.25 33.80 -16.49
N THR A 75 -2.25 34.62 -16.74
CA THR A 75 -3.59 34.16 -17.09
C THR A 75 -3.58 33.40 -18.42
N ALA A 76 -2.90 33.92 -19.45
CA ALA A 76 -2.86 33.30 -20.78
C ALA A 76 -2.20 31.92 -20.78
N TYR A 77 -1.03 31.75 -20.15
CA TYR A 77 -0.35 30.45 -20.12
C TYR A 77 -1.00 29.47 -19.13
N LYS A 78 -1.71 29.94 -18.09
CA LYS A 78 -2.49 29.05 -17.22
C LYS A 78 -3.68 28.44 -17.95
N ALA A 79 -4.31 29.20 -18.84
CA ALA A 79 -5.41 28.74 -19.69
C ALA A 79 -4.96 27.79 -20.80
N TYR A 80 -3.69 27.87 -21.23
CA TYR A 80 -3.18 27.01 -22.30
C TYR A 80 -3.04 25.55 -21.85
N THR A 81 -3.67 24.65 -22.60
CA THR A 81 -3.58 23.20 -22.45
C THR A 81 -2.89 22.58 -23.66
N PHE A 82 -1.82 21.82 -23.43
CA PHE A 82 -1.21 21.02 -24.50
C PHE A 82 -2.12 19.87 -24.92
N GLY A 83 -1.95 19.42 -26.17
CA GLY A 83 -2.43 18.12 -26.62
C GLY A 83 -1.59 16.98 -26.05
N ALA A 84 -1.22 16.00 -26.88
CA ALA A 84 -0.34 14.91 -26.47
C ALA A 84 1.07 15.44 -26.13
N ASN A 85 1.58 15.14 -24.93
CA ASN A 85 2.96 15.45 -24.56
C ASN A 85 3.92 14.44 -25.17
N VAL A 86 5.20 14.83 -25.29
CA VAL A 86 6.25 13.97 -25.84
C VAL A 86 7.19 13.54 -24.71
N SER A 87 7.70 12.31 -24.76
CA SER A 87 8.66 11.83 -23.77
C SER A 87 10.06 12.41 -24.03
N GLY A 88 10.90 12.49 -23.00
CA GLY A 88 12.31 12.88 -23.17
C GLY A 88 13.05 12.05 -24.23
N PRO A 89 12.99 10.69 -24.17
CA PRO A 89 13.59 9.82 -25.19
C PRO A 89 13.12 10.11 -26.63
N ASP A 90 11.81 10.30 -26.82
CA ASP A 90 11.26 10.57 -28.16
C ASP A 90 11.79 11.91 -28.70
N ALA A 91 11.83 12.94 -27.84
CA ALA A 91 12.37 14.24 -28.21
C ALA A 91 13.87 14.21 -28.53
N ILE A 92 14.66 13.38 -27.82
CA ILE A 92 16.10 13.19 -28.08
C ILE A 92 16.32 12.48 -29.42
N SER A 93 15.47 11.50 -29.75
CA SER A 93 15.59 10.68 -30.97
C SER A 93 14.88 11.26 -32.20
N ALA A 94 14.20 12.40 -32.05
CA ALA A 94 13.36 12.98 -33.08
C ALA A 94 14.14 13.34 -34.36
N ASP A 95 13.53 13.09 -35.52
CA ASP A 95 14.11 13.49 -36.80
C ASP A 95 14.09 15.01 -36.95
N LYS A 96 15.27 15.62 -36.95
CA LYS A 96 15.52 17.06 -37.06
C LYS A 96 14.94 17.70 -38.33
N ASN A 97 14.59 16.91 -39.35
CA ASN A 97 13.89 17.40 -40.54
C ASN A 97 12.39 17.61 -40.31
N THR A 98 11.80 16.85 -39.38
CA THR A 98 10.36 16.87 -39.08
C THR A 98 10.03 17.51 -37.75
N VAL A 99 11.01 17.63 -36.85
CA VAL A 99 10.86 18.17 -35.50
C VAL A 99 11.88 19.28 -35.25
N ALA A 100 11.45 20.34 -34.56
CA ALA A 100 12.33 21.36 -33.98
C ALA A 100 12.18 21.35 -32.46
N VAL A 101 13.29 21.17 -31.75
CA VAL A 101 13.33 21.27 -30.28
C VAL A 101 13.69 22.71 -29.91
N LEU A 102 12.76 23.40 -29.23
CA LEU A 102 12.93 24.76 -28.76
C LEU A 102 13.24 24.70 -27.26
N ASP A 103 14.45 25.08 -26.88
CA ASP A 103 14.81 25.25 -25.48
C ASP A 103 14.40 26.65 -25.02
N VAL A 104 13.38 26.67 -24.19
CA VAL A 104 12.74 27.89 -23.72
C VAL A 104 13.18 28.29 -22.32
N ARG A 105 14.20 27.62 -21.77
CA ARG A 105 14.90 28.05 -20.54
C ARG A 105 15.65 29.36 -20.79
N SER A 106 16.19 29.97 -19.73
CA SER A 106 17.06 31.13 -19.89
C SER A 106 18.27 30.80 -20.76
N SER A 107 18.84 31.81 -21.42
CA SER A 107 20.10 31.69 -22.18
C SER A 107 21.22 31.09 -21.32
N VAL A 108 21.32 31.50 -20.06
CA VAL A 108 22.28 30.95 -19.08
C VAL A 108 22.14 29.42 -18.95
N ASN A 109 20.92 28.92 -18.79
CA ASN A 109 20.68 27.48 -18.66
C ASN A 109 20.99 26.72 -19.95
N TYR A 110 20.72 27.32 -21.11
CA TYR A 110 21.04 26.77 -22.42
C TYR A 110 22.56 26.67 -22.64
N ASP A 111 23.30 27.70 -22.25
CA ASP A 111 24.76 27.75 -22.37
C ASP A 111 25.46 26.77 -21.43
N ILE A 112 24.87 26.53 -20.24
CA ILE A 112 25.32 25.46 -19.33
C ILE A 112 25.13 24.09 -19.97
N SER A 113 23.99 23.86 -20.62
CA SER A 113 23.61 22.57 -21.19
C SER A 113 22.42 22.69 -22.13
N HIS A 114 22.42 21.97 -23.24
CA HIS A 114 21.27 21.90 -24.16
C HIS A 114 21.27 20.59 -24.95
N LEU A 115 20.13 20.27 -25.57
CA LEU A 115 20.05 19.12 -26.48
C LEU A 115 20.73 19.47 -27.80
N GLU A 116 21.48 18.52 -28.36
CA GLU A 116 22.22 18.75 -29.60
C GLU A 116 21.29 19.08 -30.77
N GLY A 117 21.44 20.28 -31.35
CA GLY A 117 20.59 20.77 -32.43
C GLY A 117 19.26 21.37 -31.99
N SER A 118 19.06 21.59 -30.68
CA SER A 118 17.97 22.44 -30.19
C SER A 118 18.23 23.92 -30.47
N PHE A 119 17.17 24.72 -30.42
CA PHE A 119 17.22 26.17 -30.64
C PHE A 119 16.96 26.90 -29.32
N SER A 120 17.89 27.78 -28.93
CA SER A 120 17.68 28.68 -27.78
C SER A 120 16.60 29.70 -28.11
N THR A 121 15.48 29.61 -27.41
CA THR A 121 14.32 30.49 -27.56
C THR A 121 13.77 30.86 -26.18
N PRO A 122 14.51 31.65 -25.38
CA PRO A 122 14.18 31.85 -23.97
C PRO A 122 12.82 32.53 -23.74
N VAL A 123 12.09 32.05 -22.74
CA VAL A 123 10.94 32.76 -22.14
C VAL A 123 11.15 33.07 -20.65
N PHE A 124 12.37 32.80 -20.16
CA PHE A 124 12.83 33.23 -18.84
C PHE A 124 13.91 34.29 -19.02
N ASN A 125 13.80 35.34 -18.22
CA ASN A 125 14.82 36.37 -18.09
C ASN A 125 16.08 35.80 -17.42
N GLU A 126 17.18 36.56 -17.45
CA GLU A 126 18.48 36.12 -16.89
C GLU A 126 18.42 35.89 -15.37
N ASP A 127 17.54 36.58 -14.66
CA ASP A 127 17.27 36.39 -13.23
C ASP A 127 16.39 35.17 -12.92
N GLY A 128 15.97 34.42 -13.94
CA GLY A 128 15.11 33.24 -13.84
C GLY A 128 13.61 33.55 -13.74
N SER A 129 13.20 34.83 -13.76
CA SER A 129 11.79 35.20 -13.83
C SER A 129 11.21 34.84 -15.21
N ILE A 130 9.96 34.37 -15.25
CA ILE A 130 9.25 34.13 -16.51
C ILE A 130 8.73 35.46 -17.06
N ILE A 131 8.64 35.59 -18.39
CA ILE A 131 8.00 36.74 -19.03
C ILE A 131 6.61 37.02 -18.47
N GLN A 132 6.30 38.29 -18.26
CA GLN A 132 5.05 38.79 -17.68
C GLN A 132 4.17 39.46 -18.72
N THR A 133 4.79 40.15 -19.71
CA THR A 133 4.06 40.78 -20.81
C THR A 133 4.67 40.48 -22.17
N SER A 134 3.89 40.57 -23.26
CA SER A 134 4.43 40.46 -24.63
C SER A 134 5.42 41.57 -24.97
N GLU A 135 5.44 42.63 -24.17
CA GLU A 135 6.34 43.76 -24.32
C GLU A 135 7.71 43.54 -23.68
N ASP A 136 7.87 42.48 -22.87
CA ASP A 136 9.15 42.09 -22.28
C ASP A 136 10.19 41.88 -23.40
N ALA A 137 11.41 42.35 -23.17
CA ALA A 137 12.49 42.24 -24.15
C ALA A 137 12.71 40.78 -24.58
N THR A 138 12.62 39.84 -23.64
CA THR A 138 12.70 38.40 -23.86
C THR A 138 11.55 37.87 -24.72
N ALA A 139 10.31 38.30 -24.48
CA ALA A 139 9.14 37.91 -25.29
C ALA A 139 9.21 38.46 -26.72
N LYS A 140 9.68 39.71 -26.88
CA LYS A 140 9.95 40.32 -28.20
C LYS A 140 11.05 39.58 -28.95
N ALA A 141 12.13 39.21 -28.27
CA ALA A 141 13.23 38.44 -28.84
C ALA A 141 12.79 37.02 -29.27
N PHE A 142 11.97 36.35 -28.44
CA PHE A 142 11.34 35.08 -28.79
C PHE A 142 10.50 35.23 -30.06
N THR A 143 9.55 36.16 -30.07
CA THR A 143 8.62 36.38 -31.18
C THR A 143 9.39 36.66 -32.47
N LYS A 144 10.39 37.54 -32.42
CA LYS A 144 11.25 37.84 -33.56
C LYS A 144 11.99 36.60 -34.09
N THR A 145 12.43 35.71 -33.21
CA THR A 145 13.15 34.48 -33.59
C THR A 145 12.22 33.47 -34.28
N VAL A 146 10.96 33.37 -33.84
CA VAL A 146 10.02 32.36 -34.37
C VAL A 146 9.23 32.85 -35.58
N THR A 147 8.95 34.14 -35.72
CA THR A 147 8.19 34.68 -36.85
C THR A 147 8.89 34.41 -38.19
N ASN A 148 8.18 33.78 -39.13
CA ASN A 148 8.66 33.46 -40.49
C ASN A 148 9.97 32.64 -40.53
N ASN A 149 10.27 31.86 -39.49
CA ASN A 149 11.48 31.06 -39.44
C ASN A 149 11.29 29.70 -40.12
N ALA A 150 11.94 29.51 -41.27
CA ALA A 150 11.87 28.28 -42.06
C ALA A 150 12.33 27.02 -41.29
N ASN A 151 13.10 27.16 -40.21
CA ASN A 151 13.53 26.02 -39.39
C ASN A 151 12.40 25.40 -38.57
N PHE A 152 11.31 26.13 -38.36
CA PHE A 152 10.17 25.74 -37.51
C PHE A 152 8.88 25.52 -38.32
N GLN A 153 8.78 26.13 -39.50
CA GLN A 153 7.62 25.96 -40.38
C GLN A 153 7.46 24.49 -40.81
N ASN A 154 6.22 24.02 -40.78
CA ASN A 154 5.82 22.65 -41.15
C ASN A 154 6.46 21.52 -40.32
N LYS A 155 7.05 21.83 -39.15
CA LYS A 155 7.61 20.84 -38.22
C LYS A 155 6.75 20.74 -36.96
N GLU A 156 6.90 19.61 -36.26
CA GLU A 156 6.48 19.49 -34.86
C GLU A 156 7.44 20.29 -33.98
N LEU A 157 6.90 21.02 -33.00
CA LEU A 157 7.65 21.89 -32.10
C LEU A 157 7.65 21.30 -30.69
N TYR A 158 8.82 20.85 -30.24
CA TYR A 158 8.98 20.26 -28.92
C TYR A 158 9.61 21.26 -27.96
N LEU A 159 8.86 21.66 -26.94
CA LEU A 159 9.24 22.70 -26.00
C LEU A 159 9.96 22.08 -24.79
N LEU A 160 11.25 22.37 -24.68
CA LEU A 160 12.09 22.04 -23.54
C LEU A 160 12.12 23.23 -22.58
N CYS A 161 11.49 23.11 -21.42
CA CYS A 161 11.62 24.09 -20.33
C CYS A 161 12.18 23.43 -19.05
N ASN A 162 12.28 24.17 -17.94
CA ASN A 162 12.85 23.62 -16.70
C ASN A 162 12.13 22.35 -16.23
N SER A 163 10.79 22.34 -16.15
CA SER A 163 9.99 21.23 -15.61
C SER A 163 8.93 20.65 -16.55
N GLY A 164 8.85 21.14 -17.80
CA GLY A 164 7.79 20.77 -18.76
C GLY A 164 6.45 21.50 -18.54
N ALA A 165 6.41 22.56 -17.73
CA ALA A 165 5.16 23.27 -17.38
C ALA A 165 5.16 24.76 -17.80
N ARG A 166 5.34 25.68 -16.85
CA ARG A 166 5.09 27.13 -17.02
C ARG A 166 5.78 27.75 -18.23
N GLY A 167 7.08 27.49 -18.41
CA GLY A 167 7.84 28.01 -19.55
C GLY A 167 7.37 27.47 -20.89
N ALA A 168 7.05 26.17 -20.96
CA ALA A 168 6.53 25.58 -22.18
C ALA A 168 5.18 26.21 -22.57
N ARG A 169 4.27 26.40 -21.61
CA ARG A 169 2.97 27.06 -21.89
C ARG A 169 3.14 28.51 -22.35
N ALA A 170 4.05 29.27 -21.73
CA ALA A 170 4.33 30.65 -22.14
C ALA A 170 4.87 30.72 -23.58
N ALA A 171 5.80 29.83 -23.93
CA ALA A 171 6.30 29.72 -25.31
C ALA A 171 5.21 29.28 -26.30
N ALA A 172 4.31 28.36 -25.90
CA ALA A 172 3.21 27.91 -26.75
C ALA A 172 2.21 29.04 -27.06
N VAL A 173 1.89 29.90 -26.09
CA VAL A 173 1.07 31.11 -26.30
C VAL A 173 1.72 32.06 -27.32
N LEU A 174 3.03 32.28 -27.21
CA LEU A 174 3.77 33.11 -28.16
C LEU A 174 3.82 32.50 -29.56
N LEU A 175 4.01 31.19 -29.68
CA LEU A 175 4.00 30.46 -30.95
C LEU A 175 2.62 30.50 -31.61
N GLN A 176 1.55 30.26 -30.86
CA GLN A 176 0.17 30.37 -31.35
C GLN A 176 -0.09 31.76 -31.94
N ARG A 177 0.34 32.81 -31.23
CA ARG A 177 0.22 34.20 -31.70
C ARG A 177 1.08 34.51 -32.92
N ALA A 178 2.24 33.87 -33.04
CA ALA A 178 3.10 33.95 -34.22
C ALA A 178 2.57 33.13 -35.42
N GLY A 179 1.38 32.51 -35.29
CA GLY A 179 0.68 31.82 -36.38
C GLY A 179 1.01 30.34 -36.51
N TYR A 180 1.63 29.72 -35.49
CA TYR A 180 1.90 28.28 -35.50
C TYR A 180 0.65 27.47 -35.15
N ASP A 181 0.47 26.35 -35.85
CA ASP A 181 -0.58 25.36 -35.61
C ASP A 181 -0.39 24.72 -34.23
N THR A 182 -1.34 24.96 -33.32
CA THR A 182 -1.27 24.47 -31.93
C THR A 182 -1.27 22.95 -31.83
N SER A 183 -1.77 22.23 -32.83
CA SER A 183 -1.76 20.76 -32.84
C SER A 183 -0.34 20.17 -32.95
N ARG A 184 0.63 20.97 -33.41
CA ARG A 184 2.04 20.60 -33.61
C ARG A 184 2.95 21.09 -32.50
N ILE A 185 2.39 21.70 -31.44
CA ILE A 185 3.15 22.24 -30.32
C ILE A 185 3.03 21.28 -29.14
N HIS A 186 4.15 20.71 -28.72
CA HIS A 186 4.22 19.72 -27.65
C HIS A 186 5.18 20.18 -26.57
N THR A 187 4.91 19.81 -25.32
CA THR A 187 5.91 19.92 -24.26
C THR A 187 6.62 18.59 -24.04
N ILE A 188 7.92 18.66 -23.73
CA ILE A 188 8.70 17.50 -23.30
C ILE A 188 8.37 17.22 -21.83
N THR A 189 7.87 16.03 -21.55
CA THR A 189 7.47 15.59 -20.21
C THR A 189 8.64 15.68 -19.23
N GLY A 190 8.45 16.37 -18.11
CA GLY A 190 9.49 16.61 -17.09
C GLY A 190 10.55 17.66 -17.49
N GLY A 191 10.57 18.13 -18.74
CA GLY A 191 11.53 19.11 -19.23
C GLY A 191 12.99 18.76 -18.90
N ALA A 192 13.77 19.76 -18.50
CA ALA A 192 15.18 19.60 -18.10
C ALA A 192 15.37 18.90 -16.73
N THR A 193 14.29 18.58 -15.99
CA THR A 193 14.39 17.68 -14.82
C THR A 193 14.39 16.20 -15.21
N GLY A 194 13.97 15.85 -16.44
CA GLY A 194 13.94 14.47 -16.93
C GLY A 194 15.34 13.88 -17.03
N LEU A 195 15.55 12.68 -16.45
CA LEU A 195 16.89 12.10 -16.31
C LEU A 195 17.50 11.68 -17.66
N GLU A 196 16.71 11.26 -18.64
CA GLU A 196 17.19 10.97 -20.01
C GLU A 196 17.62 12.26 -20.74
N VAL A 197 16.90 13.37 -20.53
CA VAL A 197 17.25 14.69 -21.09
C VAL A 197 18.54 15.19 -20.45
N ARG A 198 18.67 15.06 -19.13
CA ARG A 198 19.90 15.40 -18.41
C ARG A 198 21.09 14.55 -18.84
N TYR A 199 20.89 13.25 -19.05
CA TYR A 199 21.92 12.40 -19.61
C TYR A 199 22.37 12.89 -20.99
N ALA A 200 21.43 13.25 -21.87
CA ALA A 200 21.72 13.77 -23.19
C ALA A 200 22.52 15.10 -23.16
N PHE A 201 22.30 15.96 -22.14
CA PHE A 201 23.10 17.16 -21.93
C PHE A 201 24.58 16.89 -21.69
N LEU A 202 24.93 15.72 -21.15
CA LEU A 202 26.33 15.39 -20.85
C LEU A 202 27.14 15.11 -22.12
N GLY A 203 26.51 14.66 -23.21
CA GLY A 203 27.21 14.28 -24.45
C GLY A 203 28.21 13.13 -24.31
N THR A 204 28.19 12.39 -23.20
CA THR A 204 29.12 11.27 -22.93
C THR A 204 28.41 9.93 -23.13
N ASN A 205 29.15 8.93 -23.65
CA ASN A 205 28.65 7.56 -23.87
C ASN A 205 29.71 6.52 -23.49
N ASN A 206 30.39 6.76 -22.37
CA ASN A 206 31.41 5.89 -21.85
C ASN A 206 30.82 4.54 -21.44
N ALA A 207 31.46 3.45 -21.88
CA ALA A 207 31.03 2.10 -21.56
C ALA A 207 32.24 1.21 -21.26
N VAL A 208 31.99 0.15 -20.47
CA VAL A 208 32.91 -0.95 -20.22
C VAL A 208 32.18 -2.27 -20.45
N THR A 209 32.91 -3.32 -20.76
CA THR A 209 32.38 -4.67 -20.88
C THR A 209 32.10 -5.30 -19.52
N GLY A 210 31.25 -6.32 -19.49
CA GLY A 210 31.04 -7.13 -18.29
C GLY A 210 32.33 -7.73 -17.73
N ALA A 211 33.23 -8.19 -18.61
CA ALA A 211 34.51 -8.76 -18.21
C ALA A 211 35.44 -7.73 -17.53
N GLU A 212 35.52 -6.51 -18.06
CA GLU A 212 36.29 -5.42 -17.45
C GLU A 212 35.73 -5.02 -16.08
N ALA A 213 34.40 -4.96 -15.96
CA ALA A 213 33.75 -4.67 -14.69
C ALA A 213 34.02 -5.76 -13.64
N VAL A 214 33.94 -7.04 -14.02
CA VAL A 214 34.25 -8.18 -13.15
C VAL A 214 35.72 -8.18 -12.73
N ALA A 215 36.65 -7.85 -13.63
CA ALA A 215 38.07 -7.72 -13.30
C ALA A 215 38.35 -6.57 -12.32
N ALA A 216 37.49 -5.54 -12.31
CA ALA A 216 37.65 -4.35 -11.49
C ALA A 216 37.01 -4.43 -10.10
N VAL A 217 36.32 -5.53 -9.73
CA VAL A 217 35.57 -5.62 -8.46
C VAL A 217 36.43 -5.43 -7.20
N ASP A 218 37.72 -5.76 -7.26
CA ASP A 218 38.68 -5.58 -6.16
C ASP A 218 39.65 -4.40 -6.39
N SER A 219 39.39 -3.55 -7.40
CA SER A 219 40.21 -2.37 -7.70
C SER A 219 39.87 -1.21 -6.75
N ASN A 220 40.90 -0.54 -6.25
CA ASN A 220 40.72 0.68 -5.46
C ASN A 220 40.41 1.93 -6.32
N ASP A 221 40.68 1.84 -7.62
CA ASP A 221 40.51 2.94 -8.60
C ASP A 221 39.13 2.95 -9.25
N VAL A 222 38.29 1.93 -8.96
CA VAL A 222 36.96 1.75 -9.52
C VAL A 222 35.92 1.69 -8.41
N VAL A 223 34.79 2.36 -8.63
CA VAL A 223 33.58 2.24 -7.80
C VAL A 223 32.49 1.66 -8.67
N ILE A 224 31.96 0.50 -8.28
CA ILE A 224 30.82 -0.09 -8.97
C ILE A 224 29.55 0.36 -8.26
N VAL A 225 28.61 0.95 -8.99
CA VAL A 225 27.31 1.40 -8.48
C VAL A 225 26.23 0.56 -9.13
N ASP A 226 25.53 -0.24 -8.33
CA ASP A 226 24.38 -1.03 -8.75
C ASP A 226 23.10 -0.25 -8.51
N VAL A 227 22.40 0.04 -9.61
CA VAL A 227 21.26 0.95 -9.62
C VAL A 227 19.93 0.22 -9.82
N ARG A 228 19.95 -1.12 -9.80
CA ARG A 228 18.77 -1.98 -9.80
C ARG A 228 18.01 -1.87 -8.49
N THR A 229 16.86 -2.53 -8.39
CA THR A 229 16.09 -2.55 -7.13
C THR A 229 16.89 -3.22 -6.01
N LYS A 230 16.53 -2.91 -4.76
CA LYS A 230 17.16 -3.51 -3.57
C LYS A 230 17.05 -5.04 -3.58
N GLU A 231 15.94 -5.58 -4.07
CA GLU A 231 15.71 -7.02 -4.19
C GLU A 231 16.64 -7.64 -5.23
N ASN A 232 16.83 -7.00 -6.38
CA ASN A 232 17.73 -7.51 -7.41
C ASN A 232 19.20 -7.49 -6.94
N PHE A 233 19.60 -6.44 -6.23
CA PHE A 233 20.91 -6.38 -5.57
C PHE A 233 21.08 -7.50 -4.54
N ALA A 234 20.05 -7.74 -3.72
CA ALA A 234 20.04 -8.81 -2.72
C ALA A 234 20.18 -10.21 -3.32
N ASN A 235 19.49 -10.45 -4.43
CA ASN A 235 19.51 -11.71 -5.17
C ASN A 235 20.84 -11.98 -5.89
N GLY A 236 21.69 -10.98 -6.05
CA GLY A 236 22.99 -11.11 -6.71
C GLY A 236 23.51 -9.78 -7.21
N HIS A 237 24.72 -9.39 -6.82
CA HIS A 237 25.40 -8.15 -7.22
C HIS A 237 26.90 -8.41 -7.41
N LEU A 238 27.63 -7.50 -8.06
CA LEU A 238 29.08 -7.62 -8.16
C LEU A 238 29.73 -7.34 -6.80
N LYS A 239 30.78 -8.09 -6.44
CA LYS A 239 31.53 -7.88 -5.19
C LYS A 239 31.95 -6.41 -5.04
N ASN A 240 31.88 -5.87 -3.82
CA ASN A 240 32.19 -4.48 -3.46
C ASN A 240 31.36 -3.40 -4.17
N SER A 241 30.28 -3.74 -4.87
CA SER A 241 29.40 -2.75 -5.48
C SER A 241 28.52 -2.03 -4.44
N LEU A 242 28.27 -0.75 -4.68
CA LEU A 242 27.37 0.09 -3.88
C LEU A 242 25.94 -0.05 -4.41
N SER A 243 24.97 -0.38 -3.54
CA SER A 243 23.56 -0.36 -3.92
C SER A 243 23.02 1.08 -3.83
N LEU A 244 22.77 1.70 -4.99
CA LEU A 244 22.11 3.00 -5.11
C LEU A 244 20.96 2.91 -6.13
N PRO A 245 19.81 2.35 -5.72
CA PRO A 245 18.69 2.08 -6.63
C PRO A 245 18.14 3.35 -7.28
N VAL A 246 18.03 3.32 -8.60
CA VAL A 246 17.17 4.23 -9.38
C VAL A 246 15.93 3.52 -9.93
N PHE A 247 15.95 2.18 -9.88
CA PHE A 247 14.78 1.35 -10.12
C PHE A 247 14.02 1.06 -8.81
N TYR A 248 12.69 1.03 -8.91
CA TYR A 248 11.79 0.65 -7.82
C TYR A 248 10.59 -0.12 -8.35
N LEU A 249 9.83 -0.75 -7.44
CA LEU A 249 8.55 -1.37 -7.76
C LEU A 249 7.44 -0.34 -7.53
N ASN A 250 6.59 -0.13 -8.53
CA ASN A 250 5.41 0.71 -8.39
C ASN A 250 4.27 -0.02 -7.65
N GLU A 251 3.10 0.61 -7.51
CA GLU A 251 1.95 0.05 -6.78
C GLU A 251 1.45 -1.27 -7.39
N GLU A 252 1.61 -1.47 -8.70
CA GLU A 252 1.29 -2.74 -9.38
C GLU A 252 2.41 -3.80 -9.28
N GLY A 253 3.52 -3.49 -8.61
CA GLY A 253 4.67 -4.38 -8.48
C GLY A 253 5.54 -4.48 -9.74
N LYS A 254 5.36 -3.59 -10.72
CA LYS A 254 6.20 -3.48 -11.92
C LYS A 254 7.46 -2.67 -11.62
N GLN A 255 8.59 -3.14 -12.14
CA GLN A 255 9.85 -2.42 -12.03
C GLN A 255 9.84 -1.20 -12.96
N VAL A 256 9.99 -0.02 -12.38
CA VAL A 256 10.06 1.28 -13.07
C VAL A 256 11.33 2.02 -12.66
N VAL A 257 11.76 2.99 -13.47
CA VAL A 257 12.94 3.82 -13.22
C VAL A 257 12.51 5.23 -12.86
N ALA A 258 13.24 5.88 -11.95
CA ALA A 258 13.05 7.31 -11.67
C ALA A 258 13.10 8.12 -12.99
N GLU A 259 12.06 8.91 -13.25
CA GLU A 259 11.93 9.64 -14.52
C GLU A 259 12.58 11.02 -14.46
N THR A 260 12.57 11.65 -13.29
CA THR A 260 13.10 13.01 -13.08
C THR A 260 14.01 13.06 -11.86
N ASN A 261 14.84 14.09 -11.79
CA ASN A 261 15.65 14.37 -10.59
C ASN A 261 14.82 14.80 -9.36
N GLN A 262 13.50 14.94 -9.52
CA GLN A 262 12.57 15.25 -8.41
C GLN A 262 11.95 14.01 -7.77
N ASP A 263 12.11 12.85 -8.40
CA ASP A 263 11.63 11.56 -7.90
C ASP A 263 12.25 11.25 -6.52
N PRO A 264 11.49 10.70 -5.55
CA PRO A 264 12.01 10.36 -4.23
C PRO A 264 13.27 9.46 -4.24
N TYR A 265 13.35 8.51 -5.18
CA TYR A 265 14.51 7.63 -5.32
C TYR A 265 15.71 8.39 -5.91
N ALA A 266 15.47 9.29 -6.88
CA ALA A 266 16.50 10.16 -7.43
C ALA A 266 17.06 11.14 -6.37
N LYS A 267 16.21 11.70 -5.50
CA LYS A 267 16.62 12.54 -4.37
C LYS A 267 17.48 11.76 -3.37
N THR A 268 17.03 10.57 -2.99
CA THR A 268 17.80 9.69 -2.08
C THR A 268 19.18 9.34 -2.67
N PHE A 269 19.22 9.04 -3.98
CA PHE A 269 20.46 8.81 -4.70
C PHE A 269 21.38 10.04 -4.64
N ALA A 270 20.85 11.22 -4.97
CA ALA A 270 21.59 12.48 -4.98
C ALA A 270 22.17 12.83 -3.60
N GLU A 271 21.36 12.72 -2.54
CA GLU A 271 21.78 12.95 -1.15
C GLU A 271 22.96 12.04 -0.77
N TYR A 272 22.91 10.76 -1.16
CA TYR A 272 24.01 9.84 -0.92
C TYR A 272 25.28 10.26 -1.65
N VAL A 273 25.19 10.61 -2.93
CA VAL A 273 26.35 11.02 -3.73
C VAL A 273 26.98 12.29 -3.17
N GLN A 274 26.17 13.30 -2.85
CA GLN A 274 26.65 14.55 -2.25
C GLN A 274 27.34 14.30 -0.89
N ALA A 275 26.76 13.47 -0.03
CA ALA A 275 27.33 13.15 1.27
C ALA A 275 28.63 12.32 1.17
N ASN A 276 28.86 11.63 0.04
CA ASN A 276 29.97 10.70 -0.15
C ASN A 276 30.82 11.04 -1.38
N LEU A 277 30.92 12.32 -1.76
CA LEU A 277 31.60 12.74 -2.99
C LEU A 277 33.08 12.29 -3.05
N SER A 278 33.75 12.21 -1.89
CA SER A 278 35.12 11.69 -1.76
C SER A 278 35.26 10.23 -2.19
N THR A 279 34.19 9.44 -2.17
CA THR A 279 34.18 8.04 -2.63
C THR A 279 34.39 7.96 -4.14
N PHE A 280 33.88 8.94 -4.88
CA PHE A 280 33.89 8.95 -6.35
C PHE A 280 35.04 9.79 -6.93
N SER A 281 35.50 10.80 -6.21
CA SER A 281 36.53 11.73 -6.68
C SER A 281 37.83 11.02 -7.10
N GLY A 282 38.27 11.27 -8.33
CA GLY A 282 39.49 10.67 -8.90
C GLY A 282 39.39 9.20 -9.29
N LYS A 283 38.20 8.58 -9.19
CA LYS A 283 37.97 7.17 -9.52
C LYS A 283 37.10 7.01 -10.76
N LYS A 284 37.18 5.85 -11.41
CA LYS A 284 36.20 5.46 -12.44
C LYS A 284 34.94 4.92 -11.77
N VAL A 285 33.78 5.30 -12.26
CA VAL A 285 32.48 4.84 -11.72
C VAL A 285 31.82 3.93 -12.73
N TYR A 286 31.63 2.65 -12.39
CA TYR A 286 30.99 1.67 -13.26
C TYR A 286 29.55 1.46 -12.83
N VAL A 287 28.60 1.81 -13.70
CA VAL A 287 27.18 1.75 -13.40
C VAL A 287 26.59 0.43 -13.90
N LEU A 288 26.14 -0.39 -12.95
CA LEU A 288 25.44 -1.65 -13.19
C LEU A 288 23.93 -1.42 -13.14
N CYS A 289 23.22 -1.67 -14.23
CA CYS A 289 21.76 -1.69 -14.26
C CYS A 289 21.23 -3.01 -14.86
N ASN A 290 19.92 -3.16 -15.05
CA ASN A 290 19.35 -4.42 -15.55
C ASN A 290 19.90 -4.85 -16.92
N SER A 291 19.88 -3.94 -17.90
CA SER A 291 20.27 -4.20 -19.30
C SER A 291 21.37 -3.28 -19.84
N GLY A 292 21.93 -2.41 -18.99
CA GLY A 292 22.97 -1.44 -19.37
C GLY A 292 22.45 -0.21 -20.13
N GLN A 293 21.17 0.16 -20.01
CA GLN A 293 20.59 1.31 -20.75
C GLN A 293 19.90 2.33 -19.84
N ARG A 294 18.56 2.34 -19.76
CA ARG A 294 17.76 3.40 -19.11
C ARG A 294 18.22 3.76 -17.69
N GLY A 295 18.35 2.75 -16.82
CA GLY A 295 18.80 3.00 -15.44
C GLY A 295 20.25 3.48 -15.35
N ALA A 296 21.12 3.05 -16.26
CA ALA A 296 22.50 3.53 -16.29
C ALA A 296 22.57 4.99 -16.73
N ARG A 297 21.78 5.40 -17.73
CA ARG A 297 21.65 6.80 -18.15
C ARG A 297 21.12 7.68 -17.02
N ALA A 298 20.06 7.22 -16.35
CA ALA A 298 19.47 7.93 -15.22
C ALA A 298 20.47 8.14 -14.07
N ALA A 299 21.20 7.09 -13.69
CA ALA A 299 22.22 7.17 -12.66
C ALA A 299 23.43 8.02 -13.07
N THR A 300 23.87 7.94 -14.34
CA THR A 300 24.95 8.79 -14.86
C THR A 300 24.57 10.28 -14.80
N ALA A 301 23.34 10.63 -15.18
CA ALA A 301 22.82 11.98 -15.01
C ALA A 301 22.86 12.42 -13.54
N LEU A 302 22.35 11.58 -12.63
CA LEU A 302 22.33 11.89 -11.20
C LEU A 302 23.74 12.00 -10.60
N LEU A 303 24.70 11.16 -11.00
CA LEU A 303 26.08 11.26 -10.55
C LEU A 303 26.72 12.58 -11.02
N ALA A 304 26.55 12.92 -12.29
CA ALA A 304 27.11 14.15 -12.88
C ALA A 304 26.52 15.42 -12.24
N ASP A 305 25.19 15.45 -12.06
CA ASP A 305 24.47 16.55 -11.40
C ASP A 305 24.97 16.81 -9.97
N ASN A 306 25.52 15.79 -9.33
CA ASN A 306 25.97 15.82 -7.96
C ASN A 306 27.51 15.83 -7.84
N GLY A 307 28.21 16.24 -8.89
CA GLY A 307 29.63 16.61 -8.84
C GLY A 307 30.62 15.51 -9.20
N VAL A 308 30.15 14.35 -9.69
CA VAL A 308 31.03 13.32 -10.27
C VAL A 308 31.38 13.71 -11.70
N ASP A 309 32.66 13.67 -12.08
CA ASP A 309 33.08 14.00 -13.45
C ASP A 309 32.44 13.02 -14.46
N PRO A 310 31.58 13.49 -15.39
CA PRO A 310 30.86 12.64 -16.33
C PRO A 310 31.81 11.81 -17.22
N ASN A 311 33.04 12.27 -17.45
CA ASN A 311 34.03 11.54 -18.24
C ASN A 311 34.61 10.31 -17.53
N THR A 312 34.34 10.16 -16.23
CA THR A 312 34.81 9.04 -15.41
C THR A 312 33.71 8.01 -15.13
N ILE A 313 32.49 8.26 -15.58
CA ILE A 313 31.34 7.37 -15.40
C ILE A 313 31.20 6.47 -16.62
N TYR A 314 31.10 5.16 -16.42
CA TYR A 314 31.01 4.16 -17.47
C TYR A 314 29.80 3.26 -17.25
N THR A 315 29.04 3.02 -18.31
CA THR A 315 27.96 2.03 -18.28
C THR A 315 28.51 0.63 -18.48
N ILE A 316 28.11 -0.33 -17.64
CA ILE A 316 28.45 -1.74 -17.87
C ILE A 316 27.55 -2.29 -18.99
N THR A 317 28.15 -2.63 -20.12
CA THR A 317 27.46 -3.13 -21.32
C THR A 317 26.77 -4.46 -21.01
N GLY A 318 25.50 -4.61 -21.41
CA GLY A 318 24.66 -5.77 -21.09
C GLY A 318 24.12 -5.79 -19.65
N GLY A 319 24.64 -4.92 -18.77
CA GLY A 319 24.21 -4.82 -17.37
C GLY A 319 24.23 -6.16 -16.63
N ALA A 320 23.24 -6.36 -15.78
CA ALA A 320 22.98 -7.63 -15.11
C ALA A 320 22.52 -8.76 -16.05
N GLY A 321 22.22 -8.46 -17.31
CA GLY A 321 21.94 -9.44 -18.36
C GLY A 321 23.19 -10.11 -18.95
N ASP A 322 24.37 -9.52 -18.76
CA ASP A 322 25.64 -10.06 -19.27
C ASP A 322 26.01 -11.36 -18.51
N LYS A 323 26.31 -12.44 -19.26
CA LYS A 323 26.59 -13.76 -18.67
C LYS A 323 27.84 -13.77 -17.77
N THR A 324 28.83 -12.95 -18.08
CA THR A 324 30.06 -12.82 -17.30
C THR A 324 29.76 -12.13 -15.98
N VAL A 325 28.98 -11.04 -16.03
CA VAL A 325 28.52 -10.30 -14.85
C VAL A 325 27.64 -11.18 -13.97
N GLN A 326 26.66 -11.90 -14.53
CA GLN A 326 25.80 -12.83 -13.80
C GLN A 326 26.59 -13.93 -13.10
N SER A 327 27.58 -14.51 -13.80
CA SER A 327 28.42 -15.58 -13.22
C SER A 327 29.31 -15.08 -12.09
N ALA A 328 29.55 -13.77 -12.01
CA ALA A 328 30.33 -13.12 -10.98
C ALA A 328 29.47 -12.51 -9.86
N PHE A 329 28.14 -12.64 -9.93
CA PHE A 329 27.26 -12.16 -8.87
C PHE A 329 27.48 -12.94 -7.58
N VAL A 330 27.58 -12.18 -6.49
CA VAL A 330 27.48 -12.64 -5.12
C VAL A 330 26.12 -12.20 -4.58
N THR A 331 25.41 -13.03 -3.85
CA THR A 331 24.20 -12.60 -3.12
C THR A 331 24.61 -11.64 -2.00
N VAL A 332 23.65 -10.89 -1.42
CA VAL A 332 23.94 -10.19 -0.15
C VAL A 332 24.52 -11.20 0.83
N ASP A 333 25.81 -10.98 1.05
CA ASP A 333 26.74 -11.66 1.92
C ASP A 333 27.04 -13.12 1.53
N GLY A 334 28.33 -13.42 1.29
CA GLY A 334 28.86 -14.77 1.08
C GLY A 334 28.73 -15.69 2.31
N TYR A 335 27.49 -16.00 2.72
CA TYR A 335 27.14 -16.86 3.84
C TYR A 335 25.94 -17.72 3.45
N LYS A 336 25.87 -18.93 4.02
CA LYS A 336 24.72 -19.81 3.85
C LYS A 336 23.63 -19.38 4.84
N PHE A 337 22.37 -19.51 4.43
CA PHE A 337 21.22 -19.21 5.28
C PHE A 337 20.42 -20.48 5.61
N VAL A 338 19.77 -20.46 6.76
CA VAL A 338 18.81 -21.48 7.18
C VAL A 338 17.57 -20.78 7.75
N SER A 339 16.39 -21.32 7.49
CA SER A 339 15.15 -20.72 8.01
C SER A 339 15.10 -20.85 9.53
N GLY A 340 14.40 -19.92 10.20
CA GLY A 340 14.16 -20.01 11.64
C GLY A 340 13.46 -21.32 12.05
N THR A 341 12.53 -21.81 11.21
CA THR A 341 11.81 -23.07 11.46
C THR A 341 12.74 -24.28 11.42
N ASP A 342 13.63 -24.34 10.45
CA ASP A 342 14.61 -25.43 10.34
C ASP A 342 15.63 -25.36 11.49
N ALA A 343 16.02 -24.15 11.91
CA ALA A 343 16.87 -23.99 13.08
C ALA A 343 16.19 -24.45 14.38
N ILE A 344 14.89 -24.21 14.55
CA ILE A 344 14.11 -24.72 15.69
C ILE A 344 14.05 -26.26 15.63
N ALA A 345 13.82 -26.84 14.45
CA ALA A 345 13.79 -28.30 14.29
C ALA A 345 15.15 -28.90 14.63
N ALA A 346 16.23 -28.32 14.09
CA ALA A 346 17.60 -28.78 14.33
C ALA A 346 18.04 -28.65 15.80
N ALA A 347 17.56 -27.63 16.50
CA ALA A 347 17.78 -27.47 17.93
C ALA A 347 17.06 -28.56 18.75
N LYS A 348 15.88 -29.00 18.31
CA LYS A 348 15.08 -30.03 19.00
C LYS A 348 15.65 -31.43 18.80
N ASP A 349 16.10 -31.77 17.59
CA ASP A 349 16.62 -33.10 17.26
C ASP A 349 18.14 -33.24 17.44
N GLY A 350 18.85 -32.13 17.67
CA GLY A 350 20.30 -32.11 17.89
C GLY A 350 21.12 -32.31 16.61
N SER A 351 20.53 -32.09 15.43
CA SER A 351 21.18 -32.22 14.13
C SER A 351 22.13 -31.06 13.80
N ALA A 352 22.03 -29.93 14.50
CA ALA A 352 22.96 -28.79 14.37
C ALA A 352 23.35 -28.22 15.74
N TYR A 353 24.50 -27.56 15.81
CA TYR A 353 24.84 -26.65 16.89
C TYR A 353 24.22 -25.28 16.62
N ILE A 354 23.69 -24.62 17.63
CA ILE A 354 23.12 -23.28 17.50
C ILE A 354 23.91 -22.35 18.40
N ILE A 355 24.46 -21.28 17.86
CA ILE A 355 25.22 -20.28 18.62
C ILE A 355 24.41 -18.98 18.63
N ASP A 356 24.01 -18.52 19.82
CA ASP A 356 23.38 -17.22 20.02
C ASP A 356 24.45 -16.17 20.32
N VAL A 357 24.70 -15.31 19.34
CA VAL A 357 25.73 -14.25 19.41
C VAL A 357 25.16 -12.87 19.73
N ARG A 358 23.87 -12.77 20.07
CA ARG A 358 23.25 -11.50 20.48
C ARG A 358 23.85 -11.01 21.81
N SER A 359 23.62 -9.73 22.15
CA SER A 359 24.02 -9.19 23.46
C SER A 359 23.37 -9.99 24.61
N SER A 360 24.08 -10.12 25.73
CA SER A 360 23.56 -10.75 26.95
C SER A 360 22.24 -10.12 27.41
N LYS A 361 22.12 -8.79 27.25
CA LYS A 361 20.88 -8.04 27.49
C LYS A 361 19.72 -8.50 26.58
N ALA A 362 19.97 -8.69 25.29
CA ALA A 362 18.93 -9.17 24.35
C ALA A 362 18.52 -10.62 24.66
N GLN A 363 19.49 -11.49 24.98
CA GLN A 363 19.26 -12.87 25.41
C GLN A 363 18.41 -12.92 26.67
N THR A 364 18.69 -12.08 27.66
CA THR A 364 17.91 -12.00 28.90
C THR A 364 16.49 -11.48 28.66
N LYS A 365 16.34 -10.45 27.81
CA LYS A 365 15.04 -9.83 27.54
C LYS A 365 14.08 -10.76 26.82
N THR A 366 14.56 -11.45 25.78
CA THR A 366 13.71 -12.21 24.85
C THR A 366 13.85 -13.72 24.99
N GLY A 367 14.77 -14.18 25.83
CA GLY A 367 15.12 -15.58 25.98
C GLY A 367 16.12 -16.07 24.92
N THR A 368 16.54 -17.32 25.05
CA THR A 368 17.49 -18.01 24.17
C THR A 368 16.83 -19.30 23.65
N LEU A 369 17.21 -19.74 22.46
CA LEU A 369 16.69 -21.00 21.94
C LEU A 369 17.16 -22.16 22.84
N LYS A 370 16.24 -23.02 23.27
CA LYS A 370 16.59 -24.16 24.13
C LYS A 370 17.64 -25.03 23.44
N GLY A 371 18.75 -25.30 24.12
CA GLY A 371 19.87 -26.07 23.58
C GLY A 371 20.91 -25.24 22.81
N SER A 372 20.71 -23.94 22.61
CA SER A 372 21.72 -23.08 21.99
C SER A 372 22.87 -22.76 22.92
N ILE A 373 24.06 -22.59 22.35
CA ILE A 373 25.26 -22.06 22.99
C ILE A 373 25.16 -20.53 23.04
N SER A 374 24.99 -19.97 24.24
CA SER A 374 25.08 -18.52 24.43
C SER A 374 26.54 -18.08 24.40
N GLN A 375 26.93 -17.36 23.36
CA GLN A 375 28.26 -16.78 23.21
C GLN A 375 28.16 -15.39 22.59
N SER A 376 27.86 -14.39 23.42
CA SER A 376 27.67 -13.03 22.94
C SER A 376 28.90 -12.47 22.23
N LEU A 377 28.66 -11.69 21.16
CA LEU A 377 29.69 -10.89 20.49
C LEU A 377 29.44 -9.38 20.61
N PHE A 378 28.29 -8.98 21.15
CA PHE A 378 27.91 -7.59 21.31
C PHE A 378 28.01 -7.18 22.77
N ASP A 379 28.42 -5.93 23.00
CA ASP A 379 28.22 -5.31 24.31
C ASP A 379 26.72 -5.08 24.62
N ASP A 380 26.44 -4.60 25.84
CA ASP A 380 25.08 -4.32 26.31
C ASP A 380 24.34 -3.23 25.52
N ASN A 381 25.06 -2.45 24.69
CA ASN A 381 24.53 -1.42 23.80
C ASN A 381 24.43 -1.88 22.34
N ASN A 382 24.58 -3.18 22.08
CA ASN A 382 24.55 -3.79 20.75
C ASN A 382 25.63 -3.24 19.78
N LYS A 383 26.84 -2.93 20.30
CA LYS A 383 28.01 -2.56 19.50
C LYS A 383 28.99 -3.73 19.38
N LEU A 384 29.80 -3.72 18.32
CA LEU A 384 30.77 -4.81 17.98
C LEU A 384 32.23 -4.34 18.00
N ASP A 385 32.44 -3.05 18.24
CA ASP A 385 33.66 -2.26 18.05
C ASP A 385 34.06 -1.54 19.37
N THR A 386 33.75 -2.16 20.51
CA THR A 386 34.12 -1.67 21.84
C THR A 386 35.12 -2.61 22.51
N ALA A 387 35.85 -2.12 23.51
CA ALA A 387 36.80 -2.94 24.27
C ALA A 387 36.13 -4.16 24.94
N GLU A 388 34.85 -4.02 25.32
CA GLU A 388 34.03 -5.13 25.81
C GLU A 388 33.74 -6.14 24.70
N ALA A 389 33.32 -5.69 23.51
CA ALA A 389 33.08 -6.56 22.36
C ALA A 389 34.36 -7.29 21.88
N GLU A 390 35.53 -6.66 22.01
CA GLU A 390 36.83 -7.31 21.78
C GLU A 390 37.14 -8.39 22.81
N ALA A 391 36.82 -8.17 24.09
CA ALA A 391 36.96 -9.18 25.13
C ALA A 391 36.02 -10.37 24.87
N LEU A 392 34.78 -10.10 24.43
CA LEU A 392 33.81 -11.11 24.03
C LEU A 392 34.27 -11.92 22.81
N GLU A 393 34.91 -11.29 21.82
CA GLU A 393 35.53 -11.98 20.69
C GLU A 393 36.64 -12.94 21.14
N LYS A 394 37.52 -12.50 22.05
CA LYS A 394 38.56 -13.37 22.62
C LYS A 394 37.95 -14.56 23.39
N ALA A 395 36.87 -14.32 24.14
CA ALA A 395 36.13 -15.38 24.82
C ALA A 395 35.48 -16.35 23.83
N PHE A 396 34.89 -15.85 22.73
CA PHE A 396 34.31 -16.68 21.67
C PHE A 396 35.37 -17.62 21.06
N ILE A 397 36.53 -17.10 20.66
CA ILE A 397 37.64 -17.89 20.11
C ILE A 397 38.09 -18.98 21.10
N LYS A 398 38.17 -18.64 22.39
CA LYS A 398 38.63 -19.55 23.44
C LYS A 398 37.62 -20.65 23.75
N GLU A 399 36.34 -20.33 23.83
CA GLU A 399 35.32 -21.24 24.36
C GLU A 399 34.70 -22.15 23.30
N ILE A 400 34.46 -21.65 22.08
CA ILE A 400 33.73 -22.38 21.04
C ILE A 400 34.34 -23.75 20.70
N PRO A 401 35.66 -23.93 20.55
CA PRO A 401 36.26 -25.24 20.26
C PRO A 401 35.96 -26.33 21.30
N SER A 402 35.69 -25.95 22.56
CA SER A 402 35.33 -26.91 23.61
C SER A 402 33.83 -27.28 23.62
N LYS A 403 32.99 -26.46 22.98
CA LYS A 403 31.53 -26.63 22.96
C LYS A 403 31.02 -27.30 21.68
N ILE A 404 31.82 -27.30 20.61
CA ILE A 404 31.51 -27.92 19.32
C ILE A 404 32.48 -29.07 19.07
N THR A 405 32.07 -30.28 19.44
CA THR A 405 32.95 -31.46 19.47
C THR A 405 32.68 -32.46 18.35
N GLU A 406 31.64 -32.22 17.54
CA GLU A 406 31.19 -33.10 16.46
C GLU A 406 31.08 -32.31 15.15
N ASP A 407 31.27 -32.99 14.03
CA ASP A 407 31.24 -32.40 12.69
C ASP A 407 29.79 -32.19 12.17
N LYS A 408 29.02 -31.37 12.92
CA LYS A 408 27.63 -30.99 12.63
C LYS A 408 27.54 -29.58 12.03
N PRO A 409 26.46 -29.26 11.29
CA PRO A 409 26.14 -27.89 10.94
C PRO A 409 26.11 -26.96 12.16
N ILE A 410 26.51 -25.71 11.96
CA ILE A 410 26.52 -24.64 12.96
C ILE A 410 25.60 -23.53 12.47
N TYR A 411 24.56 -23.24 13.23
CA TYR A 411 23.58 -22.20 12.92
C TYR A 411 23.76 -21.01 13.86
N ILE A 412 23.81 -19.80 13.31
CA ILE A 412 24.10 -18.59 14.08
C ILE A 412 22.82 -17.77 14.26
N ILE A 413 22.42 -17.56 15.51
CA ILE A 413 21.38 -16.59 15.89
C ILE A 413 22.09 -15.25 16.15
N CYS A 414 21.70 -14.20 15.42
CA CYS A 414 21.97 -12.82 15.83
C CYS A 414 20.67 -12.01 15.88
N ASN A 415 20.73 -10.68 16.07
CA ASN A 415 19.51 -9.87 16.14
C ASN A 415 18.74 -9.87 14.81
N SER A 416 19.42 -9.66 13.68
CA SER A 416 18.78 -9.46 12.37
C SER A 416 19.31 -10.38 11.25
N GLY A 417 20.18 -11.33 11.56
CA GLY A 417 20.90 -12.13 10.56
C GLY A 417 22.07 -11.42 9.85
N ALA A 418 22.56 -10.28 10.35
CA ALA A 418 23.59 -9.47 9.67
C ALA A 418 24.92 -9.41 10.45
N ARG A 419 25.37 -8.21 10.85
CA ARG A 419 26.70 -7.91 11.44
C ARG A 419 27.22 -8.92 12.47
N GLY A 420 26.38 -9.36 13.40
CA GLY A 420 26.76 -10.33 14.42
C GLY A 420 27.05 -11.73 13.85
N ALA A 421 26.21 -12.17 12.91
CA ALA A 421 26.37 -13.45 12.23
C ALA A 421 27.58 -13.45 11.28
N GLN A 422 27.82 -12.34 10.59
CA GLN A 422 29.03 -12.12 9.78
C GLN A 422 30.30 -12.21 10.65
N LYS A 423 30.33 -11.48 11.78
CA LYS A 423 31.46 -11.52 12.73
C LYS A 423 31.69 -12.94 13.27
N ALA A 424 30.63 -13.61 13.71
CA ALA A 424 30.71 -14.99 14.20
C ALA A 424 31.25 -15.95 13.14
N THR A 425 30.78 -15.84 11.90
CA THR A 425 31.26 -16.70 10.80
C THR A 425 32.74 -16.47 10.52
N LEU A 426 33.21 -15.21 10.52
CA LEU A 426 34.64 -14.90 10.37
C LEU A 426 35.48 -15.53 11.50
N LEU A 427 35.00 -15.49 12.74
CA LEU A 427 35.70 -16.12 13.88
C LEU A 427 35.71 -17.63 13.77
N LEU A 428 34.62 -18.25 13.33
CA LEU A 428 34.55 -19.69 13.07
C LEU A 428 35.51 -20.09 11.93
N SER A 429 35.63 -19.27 10.88
CA SER A 429 36.62 -19.49 9.82
C SER A 429 38.05 -19.47 10.38
N LYS A 430 38.40 -18.50 11.24
CA LYS A 430 39.70 -18.44 11.92
C LYS A 430 39.98 -19.66 12.81
N LEU A 431 38.94 -20.28 13.36
CA LEU A 431 39.03 -21.50 14.16
C LEU A 431 39.10 -22.78 13.30
N GLY A 432 39.01 -22.68 11.98
CA GLY A 432 39.11 -23.81 11.05
C GLY A 432 37.79 -24.50 10.72
N TYR A 433 36.63 -23.93 11.09
CA TYR A 433 35.33 -24.48 10.68
C TYR A 433 35.06 -24.20 9.20
N ASN A 434 34.37 -25.12 8.51
CA ASN A 434 34.06 -24.96 7.08
C ASN A 434 32.92 -23.94 6.87
N THR A 435 33.31 -22.69 6.60
CA THR A 435 32.42 -21.56 6.30
C THR A 435 32.20 -21.33 4.80
N SER A 436 32.55 -22.32 3.95
CA SER A 436 32.31 -22.26 2.50
C SER A 436 30.84 -21.97 2.20
N ILE A 437 30.57 -21.20 1.15
CA ILE A 437 29.20 -20.99 0.64
C ILE A 437 28.73 -22.15 -0.25
N LYS A 438 29.64 -23.06 -0.61
CA LYS A 438 29.32 -24.23 -1.45
C LYS A 438 28.57 -25.29 -0.64
N GLU A 439 28.12 -26.34 -1.31
CA GLU A 439 27.32 -27.42 -0.70
C GLU A 439 27.97 -28.01 0.56
N ASP A 440 29.30 -28.10 0.59
CA ASP A 440 30.09 -28.67 1.68
C ASP A 440 30.22 -27.79 2.93
N GLY A 441 29.90 -26.49 2.83
CA GLY A 441 29.96 -25.57 3.96
C GLY A 441 28.96 -25.90 5.06
N LYS A 442 29.37 -25.79 6.32
CA LYS A 442 28.59 -26.21 7.49
C LYS A 442 28.14 -25.07 8.40
N VAL A 443 28.53 -23.83 8.11
CA VAL A 443 28.12 -22.66 8.91
C VAL A 443 27.00 -21.90 8.20
N TYR A 444 25.91 -21.67 8.91
CA TYR A 444 24.71 -21.00 8.41
C TYR A 444 24.29 -19.86 9.32
N THR A 445 23.80 -18.79 8.73
CA THR A 445 23.11 -17.69 9.41
C THR A 445 21.62 -17.99 9.43
N ILE A 446 20.97 -17.80 10.59
CA ILE A 446 19.52 -17.95 10.66
C ILE A 446 18.86 -16.71 10.06
N GLU A 447 17.99 -16.93 9.07
CA GLU A 447 17.27 -15.86 8.37
C GLU A 447 16.51 -14.96 9.34
N ASN A 448 16.64 -13.65 9.14
CA ASN A 448 16.07 -12.59 10.01
C ASN A 448 16.55 -12.60 11.47
N GLY A 449 17.37 -13.58 11.89
CA GLY A 449 17.78 -13.77 13.28
C GLY A 449 16.60 -13.75 14.26
N ALA A 450 16.79 -13.15 15.43
CA ALA A 450 15.77 -13.01 16.46
C ALA A 450 14.61 -12.06 16.11
N LYS A 451 14.60 -11.45 14.91
CA LYS A 451 13.41 -10.74 14.40
C LYS A 451 12.35 -11.69 13.86
N GLY A 452 12.69 -12.92 13.47
CA GLY A 452 11.71 -13.92 13.00
C GLY A 452 10.79 -14.34 14.15
N LEU A 453 9.47 -14.18 14.00
CA LEU A 453 8.51 -14.34 15.10
C LEU A 453 8.38 -15.78 15.60
N GLU A 454 8.46 -16.79 14.72
CA GLU A 454 8.45 -18.20 15.14
C GLU A 454 9.71 -18.56 15.93
N LEU A 455 10.87 -18.04 15.52
CA LEU A 455 12.12 -18.22 16.27
C LEU A 455 12.06 -17.48 17.62
N LEU A 456 11.60 -16.23 17.63
CA LEU A 456 11.42 -15.44 18.84
C LEU A 456 10.46 -16.10 19.83
N TYR A 457 9.36 -16.69 19.33
CA TYR A 457 8.45 -17.48 20.15
C TYR A 457 9.16 -18.69 20.76
N ALA A 458 9.89 -19.49 19.97
CA ALA A 458 10.64 -20.63 20.48
C ALA A 458 11.71 -20.25 21.51
N MET A 459 12.37 -19.11 21.32
CA MET A 459 13.38 -18.57 22.25
C MET A 459 12.79 -18.09 23.58
N SER A 460 11.50 -17.71 23.59
CA SER A 460 10.83 -17.32 24.82
C SER A 460 10.64 -18.49 25.80
N GLY A 461 10.78 -19.73 25.32
CA GLY A 461 10.69 -20.94 26.12
C GLY A 461 9.27 -21.30 26.60
N THR A 462 8.24 -20.62 26.08
CA THR A 462 6.84 -20.94 26.38
C THR A 462 6.24 -21.87 25.33
N ASP A 463 5.36 -22.77 25.78
CA ASP A 463 4.42 -23.50 24.91
C ASP A 463 3.06 -22.76 24.80
N GLY A 464 2.96 -21.57 25.41
CA GLY A 464 1.73 -20.79 25.58
C GLY A 464 0.90 -21.26 26.77
N ASN A 465 0.06 -20.36 27.31
CA ASN A 465 -0.95 -20.75 28.30
C ASN A 465 -2.27 -20.98 27.57
N ALA A 466 -2.60 -22.24 27.32
CA ALA A 466 -3.82 -22.58 26.61
C ALA A 466 -5.06 -22.35 27.47
N VAL A 467 -6.07 -21.70 26.91
CA VAL A 467 -7.43 -21.60 27.49
C VAL A 467 -8.44 -22.11 26.47
N ASP A 468 -9.43 -22.88 26.91
CA ASP A 468 -10.49 -23.37 26.02
C ASP A 468 -11.50 -22.27 25.66
N GLY A 469 -12.26 -22.49 24.58
CA GLY A 469 -13.23 -21.50 24.09
C GLY A 469 -14.32 -21.18 25.12
N LYS A 470 -14.83 -22.20 25.82
CA LYS A 470 -15.83 -22.03 26.89
C LYS A 470 -15.35 -21.11 28.00
N THR A 471 -14.11 -21.29 28.47
CA THR A 471 -13.50 -20.46 29.51
C THR A 471 -13.24 -19.04 29.00
N ALA A 472 -12.78 -18.89 27.75
CA ALA A 472 -12.59 -17.59 27.13
C ALA A 472 -13.92 -16.82 26.99
N VAL A 473 -15.00 -17.47 26.56
CA VAL A 473 -16.33 -16.86 26.47
C VAL A 473 -16.86 -16.48 27.86
N ALA A 474 -16.65 -17.31 28.88
CA ALA A 474 -17.01 -16.98 30.26
C ALA A 474 -16.21 -15.80 30.84
N ALA A 475 -15.05 -15.48 30.26
CA ALA A 475 -14.21 -14.35 30.64
C ALA A 475 -14.60 -13.03 29.95
N VAL A 476 -15.44 -13.08 28.92
CA VAL A 476 -15.90 -11.89 28.19
C VAL A 476 -16.58 -10.89 29.15
N GLY A 477 -16.08 -9.66 29.15
CA GLY A 477 -16.63 -8.57 29.95
C GLY A 477 -16.20 -8.55 31.41
N LYS A 478 -15.30 -9.44 31.85
CA LYS A 478 -14.65 -9.33 33.16
C LYS A 478 -13.64 -8.17 33.16
N ASP A 479 -13.56 -7.43 34.26
CA ASP A 479 -12.71 -6.23 34.37
C ASP A 479 -11.22 -6.56 34.34
N ASP A 480 -10.83 -7.74 34.82
CA ASP A 480 -9.46 -8.25 34.91
C ASP A 480 -8.98 -8.98 33.64
N VAL A 481 -9.82 -9.09 32.60
CA VAL A 481 -9.48 -9.76 31.34
C VAL A 481 -9.57 -8.79 30.16
N VAL A 482 -8.63 -8.91 29.22
CA VAL A 482 -8.72 -8.27 27.90
C VAL A 482 -8.53 -9.32 26.82
N ILE A 483 -9.42 -9.31 25.83
CA ILE A 483 -9.30 -10.15 24.65
C ILE A 483 -8.69 -9.32 23.52
N LEU A 484 -7.49 -9.70 23.08
CA LEU A 484 -6.84 -9.14 21.90
C LEU A 484 -7.18 -10.02 20.71
N ASP A 485 -8.01 -9.52 19.81
CA ASP A 485 -8.31 -10.19 18.55
C ASP A 485 -7.23 -9.85 17.54
N VAL A 486 -6.41 -10.85 17.24
CA VAL A 486 -5.23 -10.69 16.38
C VAL A 486 -5.51 -11.12 14.95
N ARG A 487 -6.75 -11.45 14.59
CA ARG A 487 -7.18 -11.77 13.22
C ARG A 487 -7.12 -10.52 12.33
N ALA A 488 -7.21 -10.72 11.02
CA ALA A 488 -7.29 -9.60 10.07
C ALA A 488 -8.54 -8.75 10.34
N THR A 489 -8.45 -7.44 10.08
CA THR A 489 -9.53 -6.46 10.35
C THR A 489 -10.88 -6.87 9.77
N GLY A 490 -10.91 -7.48 8.57
CA GLY A 490 -12.15 -7.98 7.97
C GLY A 490 -12.79 -9.15 8.74
N ASN A 491 -11.97 -10.07 9.28
CA ASN A 491 -12.46 -11.19 10.09
C ASN A 491 -12.96 -10.72 11.45
N TYR A 492 -12.32 -9.69 12.03
CA TYR A 492 -12.83 -9.01 13.22
C TYR A 492 -14.17 -8.32 12.91
N GLY A 493 -14.20 -7.48 11.86
CA GLY A 493 -15.35 -6.64 11.55
C GLY A 493 -16.63 -7.41 11.21
N SER A 494 -16.49 -8.59 10.61
CA SER A 494 -17.61 -9.47 10.28
C SER A 494 -18.14 -10.32 11.44
N GLY A 495 -17.43 -10.36 12.57
CA GLY A 495 -17.84 -11.15 13.74
C GLY A 495 -16.74 -11.24 14.79
N HIS A 496 -16.97 -10.67 15.97
CA HIS A 496 -16.04 -10.66 17.09
C HIS A 496 -16.72 -10.82 18.46
N LEU A 497 -15.91 -11.10 19.48
CA LEU A 497 -16.37 -11.21 20.86
C LEU A 497 -16.61 -9.82 21.44
N LYS A 498 -17.67 -9.69 22.25
CA LYS A 498 -18.02 -8.44 22.93
C LYS A 498 -16.82 -7.85 23.68
N GLY A 499 -16.47 -6.61 23.35
CA GLY A 499 -15.40 -5.87 24.05
C GLY A 499 -13.99 -6.42 23.79
N SER A 500 -13.81 -7.30 22.80
CA SER A 500 -12.48 -7.62 22.30
C SER A 500 -11.87 -6.43 21.56
N MET A 501 -10.55 -6.38 21.48
CA MET A 501 -9.81 -5.28 20.85
C MET A 501 -9.17 -5.77 19.56
N SER A 502 -9.47 -5.12 18.43
CA SER A 502 -8.83 -5.44 17.15
C SER A 502 -7.36 -5.01 17.17
N THR A 503 -6.48 -6.01 17.09
CA THR A 503 -5.00 -5.84 17.11
C THR A 503 -4.37 -6.78 16.08
N PRO A 504 -4.67 -6.58 14.78
CA PRO A 504 -4.37 -7.55 13.74
C PRO A 504 -2.87 -7.85 13.63
N VAL A 505 -2.53 -9.15 13.62
CA VAL A 505 -1.23 -9.67 13.17
C VAL A 505 -1.36 -10.48 11.87
N PHE A 506 -2.53 -10.42 11.23
CA PHE A 506 -2.82 -10.98 9.92
C PHE A 506 -3.24 -9.90 8.92
N ASN A 507 -2.85 -10.09 7.65
CA ASN A 507 -3.40 -9.39 6.49
C ASN A 507 -3.65 -10.39 5.34
N ALA A 508 -3.86 -9.89 4.12
CA ALA A 508 -4.05 -10.70 2.92
C ALA A 508 -2.88 -11.66 2.64
N ASN A 509 -1.66 -11.30 3.05
CA ASN A 509 -0.43 -12.07 2.85
C ASN A 509 -0.18 -13.10 3.96
N GLY A 510 -1.10 -13.23 4.92
CA GLY A 510 -1.02 -14.16 6.04
C GLY A 510 -0.60 -13.50 7.35
N VAL A 511 0.01 -14.29 8.23
CA VAL A 511 0.50 -13.83 9.54
C VAL A 511 1.80 -13.04 9.37
N ALA A 512 2.00 -12.02 10.19
CA ALA A 512 3.29 -11.36 10.33
C ALA A 512 4.39 -12.40 10.62
N LYS A 513 5.53 -12.28 9.95
CA LYS A 513 6.68 -13.17 10.03
C LYS A 513 7.82 -12.56 10.81
N THR A 514 7.97 -11.24 10.80
CA THR A 514 9.08 -10.55 11.47
C THR A 514 8.60 -9.42 12.38
N THR A 515 9.44 -9.00 13.32
CA THR A 515 9.20 -7.80 14.14
C THR A 515 9.19 -6.49 13.32
N ASP A 516 9.76 -6.51 12.11
CA ASP A 516 9.85 -5.32 11.25
C ASP A 516 8.61 -5.15 10.35
N ASP A 517 7.76 -6.17 10.26
CA ASP A 517 6.50 -6.12 9.51
C ASP A 517 5.61 -5.01 10.07
N GLN A 518 4.87 -4.32 9.20
CA GLN A 518 4.03 -3.19 9.63
C GLN A 518 3.00 -3.61 10.69
N LEU A 519 2.34 -4.77 10.51
CA LEU A 519 1.41 -5.32 11.51
C LEU A 519 2.08 -5.57 12.86
N SER A 520 3.32 -6.09 12.87
CA SER A 520 4.09 -6.30 14.10
C SER A 520 4.39 -4.99 14.80
N LYS A 521 4.75 -3.95 14.04
CA LYS A 521 5.00 -2.61 14.57
C LYS A 521 3.74 -1.99 15.14
N ASP A 522 2.62 -2.09 14.43
CA ASP A 522 1.33 -1.55 14.85
C ASP A 522 0.84 -2.24 16.13
N PHE A 523 0.89 -3.58 16.17
CA PHE A 523 0.59 -4.37 17.36
C PHE A 523 1.49 -3.98 18.53
N THR A 524 2.81 -3.94 18.31
CA THR A 524 3.79 -3.62 19.36
C THR A 524 3.60 -2.21 19.89
N LYS A 525 3.34 -1.24 19.01
CA LYS A 525 3.02 0.14 19.38
C LYS A 525 1.76 0.17 20.25
N TYR A 526 0.69 -0.47 19.80
CA TYR A 526 -0.56 -0.52 20.54
C TYR A 526 -0.38 -1.07 21.96
N VAL A 527 0.27 -2.23 22.11
CA VAL A 527 0.47 -2.84 23.43
C VAL A 527 1.48 -2.05 24.28
N THR A 528 2.41 -1.31 23.68
CA THR A 528 3.35 -0.45 24.41
C THR A 528 2.66 0.80 24.93
N ASP A 529 1.90 1.49 24.07
CA ASP A 529 1.16 2.70 24.43
C ASP A 529 0.12 2.42 25.53
N ASN A 530 -0.45 1.21 25.55
CA ASN A 530 -1.47 0.79 26.52
C ASN A 530 -0.92 -0.07 27.68
N LYS A 531 0.41 -0.16 27.83
CA LYS A 531 1.04 -1.11 28.75
C LYS A 531 0.57 -1.00 30.20
N ALA A 532 0.47 0.22 30.73
CA ALA A 532 0.08 0.49 32.11
C ALA A 532 -1.33 -0.04 32.49
N THR A 533 -2.18 -0.26 31.49
CA THR A 533 -3.53 -0.82 31.64
C THR A 533 -3.53 -2.32 31.38
N LEU A 534 -2.87 -2.76 30.30
CA LEU A 534 -2.90 -4.16 29.86
C LEU A 534 -2.10 -5.08 30.79
N GLU A 535 -0.95 -4.65 31.33
CA GLU A 535 -0.07 -5.52 32.15
C GLU A 535 -0.69 -5.95 33.50
N LYS A 536 -1.76 -5.25 33.93
CA LYS A 536 -2.51 -5.55 35.15
C LYS A 536 -3.58 -6.63 34.94
N LYS A 537 -3.85 -6.99 33.68
CA LYS A 537 -4.94 -7.89 33.29
C LYS A 537 -4.40 -9.22 32.76
N GLU A 538 -5.29 -10.18 32.60
CA GLU A 538 -5.07 -11.39 31.82
C GLU A 538 -5.34 -11.11 30.34
N LEU A 539 -4.39 -11.40 29.45
CA LEU A 539 -4.45 -11.12 28.02
C LEU A 539 -4.83 -12.39 27.26
N TYR A 540 -6.02 -12.43 26.68
CA TYR A 540 -6.51 -13.55 25.91
C TYR A 540 -6.34 -13.28 24.42
N LEU A 541 -5.50 -14.06 23.75
CA LEU A 541 -5.21 -13.94 22.34
C LEU A 541 -6.24 -14.75 21.53
N LEU A 542 -7.12 -14.03 20.82
CA LEU A 542 -8.04 -14.60 19.87
C LEU A 542 -7.44 -14.52 18.46
N CYS A 543 -7.10 -15.66 17.87
CA CYS A 543 -6.71 -15.73 16.46
C CYS A 543 -7.66 -16.65 15.66
N ASN A 544 -7.34 -16.95 14.40
CA ASN A 544 -8.21 -17.78 13.56
C ASN A 544 -8.37 -19.21 14.10
N SER A 545 -7.31 -19.82 14.66
CA SER A 545 -7.32 -21.25 15.07
C SER A 545 -6.55 -21.56 16.35
N GLY A 546 -6.12 -20.55 17.12
CA GLY A 546 -5.26 -20.72 18.30
C GLY A 546 -3.79 -21.07 17.98
N ALA A 547 -3.29 -20.82 16.77
CA ALA A 547 -1.95 -21.24 16.32
C ALA A 547 -1.03 -20.06 15.96
N SER A 548 -0.64 -19.92 14.68
CA SER A 548 0.43 -19.02 14.22
C SER A 548 0.25 -17.55 14.68
N GLY A 549 -0.96 -17.00 14.58
CA GLY A 549 -1.22 -15.63 15.04
C GLY A 549 -1.09 -15.45 16.55
N ALA A 550 -1.52 -16.44 17.33
CA ALA A 550 -1.36 -16.38 18.79
C ALA A 550 0.11 -16.50 19.18
N ARG A 551 0.90 -17.35 18.51
CA ARG A 551 2.36 -17.42 18.70
C ARG A 551 3.06 -16.12 18.32
N ALA A 552 2.71 -15.54 17.18
CA ALA A 552 3.24 -14.25 16.72
C ALA A 552 2.96 -13.13 17.75
N ALA A 553 1.70 -12.98 18.18
CA ALA A 553 1.33 -12.00 19.18
C ALA A 553 2.00 -12.25 20.54
N THR A 554 2.14 -13.51 20.97
CA THR A 554 2.86 -13.88 22.19
C THR A 554 4.34 -13.47 22.12
N ALA A 555 4.99 -13.70 20.98
CA ALA A 555 6.38 -13.29 20.76
C ALA A 555 6.55 -11.76 20.80
N LEU A 556 5.62 -11.02 20.20
CA LEU A 556 5.59 -9.55 20.23
C LEU A 556 5.36 -9.02 21.66
N LEU A 557 4.42 -9.60 22.40
CA LEU A 557 4.16 -9.27 23.82
C LEU A 557 5.41 -9.52 24.68
N LYS A 558 6.09 -10.65 24.49
CA LYS A 558 7.36 -10.94 25.19
C LYS A 558 8.41 -9.86 24.88
N SER A 559 8.56 -9.48 23.60
CA SER A 559 9.50 -8.43 23.17
C SER A 559 9.17 -7.05 23.76
N ALA A 560 7.88 -6.76 23.95
CA ALA A 560 7.35 -5.58 24.64
C ALA A 560 7.42 -5.68 26.19
N GLY A 561 8.03 -6.75 26.72
CA GLY A 561 8.27 -6.93 28.16
C GLY A 561 7.01 -7.27 28.94
N TYR A 562 6.04 -7.98 28.35
CA TYR A 562 4.91 -8.54 29.09
C TYR A 562 5.32 -9.84 29.80
N ASP A 563 4.69 -10.07 30.95
CA ASP A 563 4.78 -11.36 31.65
C ASP A 563 3.93 -12.40 30.90
N LEU A 564 4.59 -13.44 30.40
CA LEU A 564 3.93 -14.49 29.64
C LEU A 564 3.00 -15.34 30.51
N ALA A 565 3.13 -15.33 31.84
CA ALA A 565 2.18 -16.03 32.72
C ALA A 565 0.75 -15.47 32.59
N LYS A 566 0.60 -14.21 32.16
CA LYS A 566 -0.69 -13.55 31.95
C LYS A 566 -1.18 -13.58 30.49
N VAL A 567 -0.43 -14.20 29.59
CA VAL A 567 -0.77 -14.26 28.17
C VAL A 567 -1.33 -15.63 27.85
N HIS A 568 -2.61 -15.68 27.48
CA HIS A 568 -3.38 -16.88 27.22
C HIS A 568 -3.71 -17.01 25.74
N THR A 569 -3.56 -18.20 25.18
CA THR A 569 -3.99 -18.52 23.82
C THR A 569 -5.33 -19.22 23.86
N ILE A 570 -6.34 -18.65 23.18
CA ILE A 570 -7.63 -19.31 23.04
C ILE A 570 -7.48 -20.47 22.05
N THR A 571 -7.58 -21.69 22.57
CA THR A 571 -7.45 -22.93 21.80
C THR A 571 -8.59 -23.03 20.79
N GLY A 572 -8.29 -23.42 19.55
CA GLY A 572 -9.26 -23.42 18.45
C GLY A 572 -9.61 -22.02 17.91
N GLY A 573 -9.23 -20.95 18.60
CA GLY A 573 -9.45 -19.56 18.18
C GLY A 573 -10.90 -19.27 17.81
N ALA A 574 -11.11 -18.46 16.78
CA ALA A 574 -12.44 -18.13 16.28
C ALA A 574 -13.18 -19.31 15.61
N LYS A 575 -12.50 -20.43 15.34
CA LYS A 575 -13.11 -21.66 14.83
C LYS A 575 -13.70 -22.53 15.94
N ASP A 576 -13.34 -22.28 17.19
CA ASP A 576 -13.94 -22.94 18.34
C ASP A 576 -15.46 -22.69 18.37
N ALA A 577 -16.24 -23.71 18.72
CA ALA A 577 -17.70 -23.65 18.62
C ALA A 577 -18.32 -22.65 19.61
N ASP A 578 -17.80 -22.58 20.84
CA ASP A 578 -18.28 -21.66 21.87
C ASP A 578 -17.91 -20.22 21.48
N VAL A 579 -16.68 -20.01 21.04
CA VAL A 579 -16.21 -18.69 20.57
C VAL A 579 -17.02 -18.22 19.36
N LYS A 580 -17.22 -19.08 18.37
CA LYS A 580 -18.00 -18.76 17.16
C LYS A 580 -19.45 -18.42 17.51
N ALA A 581 -20.06 -19.14 18.46
CA ALA A 581 -21.42 -18.86 18.92
C ALA A 581 -21.52 -17.54 19.71
N ALA A 582 -20.46 -17.14 20.41
CA ALA A 582 -20.39 -15.90 21.18
C ALA A 582 -19.93 -14.68 20.37
N ALA A 583 -19.32 -14.87 19.19
CA ALA A 583 -18.79 -13.83 18.32
C ALA A 583 -19.90 -13.12 17.51
N ILE A 584 -20.89 -12.58 18.23
CA ILE A 584 -22.11 -11.99 17.68
C ILE A 584 -22.03 -10.46 17.54
N TYR A 585 -20.85 -9.87 17.68
CA TYR A 585 -20.66 -8.43 17.47
C TYR A 585 -20.00 -8.16 16.11
N VAL A 586 -20.39 -7.06 15.46
CA VAL A 586 -19.82 -6.61 14.18
C VAL A 586 -19.33 -5.18 14.32
N SER A 587 -18.24 -4.83 13.61
CA SER A 587 -17.71 -3.47 13.66
C SER A 587 -18.63 -2.49 12.92
N ASP A 588 -18.61 -1.24 13.36
CA ASP A 588 -19.35 -0.16 12.72
C ASP A 588 -18.96 0.05 11.25
N THR A 589 -17.67 0.07 10.93
CA THR A 589 -17.18 0.19 9.55
C THR A 589 -17.67 -0.95 8.67
N HIS A 590 -17.68 -2.19 9.17
CA HIS A 590 -18.19 -3.34 8.41
C HIS A 590 -19.67 -3.18 8.07
N VAL A 591 -20.47 -2.69 9.01
CA VAL A 591 -21.90 -2.44 8.80
C VAL A 591 -22.12 -1.36 7.74
N ILE A 592 -21.40 -0.24 7.83
CA ILE A 592 -21.50 0.85 6.83
C ILE A 592 -21.20 0.32 5.42
N ASN A 593 -20.16 -0.49 5.27
CA ASN A 593 -19.79 -1.09 3.98
C ASN A 593 -20.83 -2.09 3.43
N LYS A 594 -21.76 -2.56 4.27
CA LYS A 594 -22.83 -3.49 3.87
C LYS A 594 -24.22 -2.84 3.79
N MET A 595 -24.34 -1.56 4.15
CA MET A 595 -25.63 -0.86 4.22
C MET A 595 -26.38 -0.82 2.87
N ALA A 596 -25.66 -0.81 1.75
CA ALA A 596 -26.26 -0.80 0.40
C ALA A 596 -26.81 -2.17 -0.04
N ASP A 597 -26.37 -3.28 0.58
CA ASP A 597 -26.79 -4.64 0.22
C ASP A 597 -28.03 -5.07 1.02
N THR A 598 -29.16 -4.42 0.73
CA THR A 598 -30.45 -4.68 1.40
C THR A 598 -31.07 -6.05 1.04
N LYS A 599 -30.50 -6.72 0.03
CA LYS A 599 -30.86 -8.08 -0.37
C LYS A 599 -30.36 -9.10 0.65
N ASN A 600 -29.10 -9.00 1.05
CA ASN A 600 -28.47 -9.97 1.94
C ASN A 600 -28.40 -9.51 3.41
N TYR A 601 -28.56 -8.21 3.67
CA TYR A 601 -28.47 -7.63 5.01
C TYR A 601 -29.73 -6.83 5.37
N LEU A 602 -30.09 -6.85 6.65
CA LEU A 602 -31.12 -5.99 7.23
C LEU A 602 -30.57 -5.31 8.48
N ILE A 603 -30.60 -3.99 8.52
CA ILE A 603 -30.30 -3.23 9.73
C ILE A 603 -31.61 -3.06 10.50
N LEU A 604 -31.65 -3.55 11.73
CA LEU A 604 -32.80 -3.47 12.62
C LEU A 604 -32.52 -2.47 13.74
N ASP A 605 -33.18 -1.32 13.71
CA ASP A 605 -33.06 -0.30 14.75
C ASP A 605 -34.10 -0.52 15.85
N VAL A 606 -33.61 -0.90 17.02
CA VAL A 606 -34.44 -1.20 18.20
C VAL A 606 -34.43 -0.08 19.23
N ARG A 607 -33.89 1.09 18.88
CA ARG A 607 -33.97 2.31 19.71
C ARG A 607 -35.40 2.81 19.79
N SER A 608 -35.66 3.79 20.65
CA SER A 608 -37.01 4.37 20.75
C SER A 608 -37.40 5.06 19.44
N THR A 609 -38.70 5.14 19.17
CA THR A 609 -39.24 5.85 17.99
C THR A 609 -38.66 7.27 17.89
N ALA A 610 -38.58 7.99 19.02
CA ALA A 610 -38.01 9.34 19.07
C ALA A 610 -36.53 9.38 18.65
N SER A 611 -35.72 8.40 19.06
CA SER A 611 -34.32 8.31 18.63
C SER A 611 -34.18 8.00 17.15
N TYR A 612 -35.04 7.14 16.61
CA TYR A 612 -35.07 6.83 15.17
C TYR A 612 -35.44 8.05 14.33
N THR A 613 -36.49 8.78 14.72
CA THR A 613 -36.92 10.02 14.04
C THR A 613 -35.87 11.10 14.08
N LYS A 614 -35.11 11.21 15.19
CA LYS A 614 -34.00 12.17 15.29
C LYS A 614 -32.85 11.85 14.31
N GLY A 615 -32.71 10.60 13.91
CA GLY A 615 -31.71 10.15 12.95
C GLY A 615 -31.50 8.64 13.00
N HIS A 616 -31.45 8.01 11.83
CA HIS A 616 -31.30 6.56 11.67
C HIS A 616 -30.46 6.21 10.44
N LEU A 617 -29.98 4.97 10.33
CA LEU A 617 -29.24 4.54 9.14
C LEU A 617 -30.19 4.34 7.96
N LYS A 618 -29.82 4.83 6.78
CA LYS A 618 -30.64 4.71 5.57
C LYS A 618 -31.00 3.23 5.30
N GLY A 619 -32.28 2.96 5.05
CA GLY A 619 -32.77 1.61 4.78
C GLY A 619 -32.86 0.69 6.01
N SER A 620 -32.65 1.21 7.23
CA SER A 620 -32.90 0.44 8.45
C SER A 620 -34.39 0.27 8.74
N LEU A 621 -34.76 -0.84 9.37
CA LEU A 621 -36.11 -1.12 9.84
C LEU A 621 -36.24 -0.69 11.29
N SER A 622 -37.16 0.23 11.60
CA SER A 622 -37.49 0.61 12.97
C SER A 622 -38.39 -0.45 13.62
N LEU A 623 -37.91 -1.10 14.68
CA LEU A 623 -38.72 -1.97 15.53
C LEU A 623 -38.38 -1.72 17.02
N PRO A 624 -38.90 -0.63 17.60
CA PRO A 624 -38.49 -0.15 18.92
C PRO A 624 -38.71 -1.17 20.04
N LEU A 625 -37.68 -1.37 20.86
CA LEU A 625 -37.79 -2.07 22.14
C LEU A 625 -37.72 -1.11 23.33
N PHE A 626 -37.28 0.13 23.10
CA PHE A 626 -37.19 1.16 24.12
C PHE A 626 -38.36 2.14 24.07
N ASP A 627 -38.91 2.47 25.24
CA ASP A 627 -39.79 3.62 25.40
C ASP A 627 -38.99 4.95 25.43
N LYS A 628 -39.72 6.06 25.54
CA LYS A 628 -39.13 7.41 25.63
C LYS A 628 -38.23 7.61 26.87
N ASP A 629 -38.41 6.79 27.92
CA ASP A 629 -37.67 6.85 29.17
C ASP A 629 -36.52 5.82 29.21
N ASN A 630 -36.17 5.21 28.06
CA ASN A 630 -35.10 4.23 27.88
C ASN A 630 -35.27 2.93 28.71
N LYS A 631 -36.53 2.55 28.95
CA LYS A 631 -36.95 1.27 29.54
C LYS A 631 -37.32 0.26 28.45
N LEU A 632 -37.29 -1.03 28.80
CA LEU A 632 -37.65 -2.15 27.91
C LEU A 632 -38.99 -2.75 28.40
N PRO A 633 -40.13 -2.13 28.09
CA PRO A 633 -41.42 -2.62 28.56
C PRO A 633 -41.91 -3.84 27.76
N ASP A 634 -42.72 -4.70 28.40
CA ASP A 634 -43.16 -5.98 27.82
C ASP A 634 -44.10 -5.81 26.62
N ASP A 635 -44.84 -4.71 26.55
CA ASP A 635 -45.72 -4.38 25.43
C ASP A 635 -44.94 -4.15 24.12
N LEU A 636 -43.80 -3.45 24.18
CA LEU A 636 -42.91 -3.29 23.02
C LEU A 636 -42.24 -4.61 22.63
N ALA A 637 -41.83 -5.44 23.60
CA ALA A 637 -41.30 -6.77 23.31
C ALA A 637 -42.35 -7.70 22.65
N LYS A 638 -43.61 -7.59 23.08
CA LYS A 638 -44.73 -8.30 22.49
C LYS A 638 -44.99 -7.82 21.06
N ALA A 639 -45.08 -6.50 20.84
CA ALA A 639 -45.27 -5.92 19.51
C ALA A 639 -44.13 -6.29 18.55
N PHE A 640 -42.88 -6.29 19.03
CA PHE A 640 -41.71 -6.77 18.28
C PHE A 640 -41.91 -8.22 17.82
N THR A 641 -42.28 -9.10 18.74
CA THR A 641 -42.45 -10.54 18.46
C THR A 641 -43.58 -10.80 17.47
N GLU A 642 -44.72 -10.12 17.64
CA GLU A 642 -45.87 -10.20 16.73
C GLU A 642 -45.50 -9.70 15.33
N TYR A 643 -44.74 -8.61 15.22
CA TYR A 643 -44.27 -8.08 13.94
C TYR A 643 -43.35 -9.07 13.22
N VAL A 644 -42.33 -9.60 13.93
CA VAL A 644 -41.38 -10.57 13.35
C VAL A 644 -42.10 -11.84 12.89
N ALA A 645 -43.09 -12.33 13.64
CA ALA A 645 -43.88 -13.49 13.26
C ALA A 645 -44.71 -13.22 11.99
N ALA A 646 -45.32 -12.03 11.87
CA ALA A 646 -46.12 -11.65 10.71
C ALA A 646 -45.27 -11.39 9.45
N HIS A 647 -44.02 -10.94 9.62
CA HIS A 647 -43.14 -10.51 8.52
C HIS A 647 -41.91 -11.42 8.39
N LYS A 648 -42.01 -12.69 8.78
CA LYS A 648 -40.86 -13.61 8.85
C LYS A 648 -40.05 -13.67 7.55
N ALA A 649 -40.72 -13.60 6.39
CA ALA A 649 -40.10 -13.60 5.07
C ALA A 649 -39.13 -12.41 4.83
N ASP A 650 -39.32 -11.29 5.52
CA ASP A 650 -38.43 -10.11 5.39
C ASP A 650 -37.09 -10.32 6.10
N PHE A 651 -37.03 -11.26 7.05
CA PHE A 651 -35.85 -11.60 7.84
C PHE A 651 -35.15 -12.87 7.33
N GLU A 652 -35.89 -13.81 6.77
CA GLU A 652 -35.34 -15.09 6.32
C GLU A 652 -34.29 -14.92 5.22
N GLY A 653 -33.18 -15.68 5.33
CA GLY A 653 -32.06 -15.62 4.39
C GLY A 653 -31.16 -14.38 4.51
N LYS A 654 -31.52 -13.40 5.35
CA LYS A 654 -30.71 -12.19 5.59
C LYS A 654 -29.82 -12.31 6.82
N THR A 655 -28.73 -11.55 6.83
CA THR A 655 -27.95 -11.26 8.03
C THR A 655 -28.54 -10.03 8.72
N ILE A 656 -28.88 -10.14 9.99
CA ILE A 656 -29.53 -9.06 10.75
C ILE A 656 -28.49 -8.31 11.58
N TYR A 657 -28.37 -7.01 11.39
CA TYR A 657 -27.53 -6.12 12.19
C TYR A 657 -28.39 -5.27 13.12
N VAL A 658 -28.31 -5.52 14.42
CA VAL A 658 -29.12 -4.85 15.42
C VAL A 658 -28.44 -3.57 15.88
N LEU A 659 -29.06 -2.43 15.55
CA LEU A 659 -28.70 -1.11 16.07
C LEU A 659 -29.50 -0.84 17.34
N CYS A 660 -28.81 -0.58 18.46
CA CYS A 660 -29.44 -0.05 19.66
C CYS A 660 -28.63 1.15 20.19
N ASN A 661 -29.01 1.71 21.35
CA ASN A 661 -28.33 2.89 21.90
C ASN A 661 -26.83 2.67 22.13
N SER A 662 -26.41 1.50 22.61
CA SER A 662 -25.01 1.24 23.01
C SER A 662 -24.49 -0.17 22.71
N GLY A 663 -25.17 -0.95 21.87
CA GLY A 663 -24.83 -2.36 21.63
C GLY A 663 -25.02 -3.32 22.83
N ALA A 664 -25.88 -2.96 23.80
CA ALA A 664 -26.05 -3.70 25.05
C ALA A 664 -27.49 -4.23 25.27
N ARG A 665 -28.23 -3.70 26.24
CA ARG A 665 -29.51 -4.27 26.73
C ARG A 665 -30.55 -4.51 25.62
N GLY A 666 -30.77 -3.51 24.76
CA GLY A 666 -31.73 -3.62 23.66
C GLY A 666 -31.32 -4.62 22.60
N ALA A 667 -30.04 -4.62 22.21
CA ALA A 667 -29.54 -5.58 21.23
C ALA A 667 -29.60 -7.02 21.75
N ALA A 668 -29.27 -7.24 23.02
CA ALA A 668 -29.41 -8.54 23.66
C ALA A 668 -30.87 -9.02 23.67
N LYS A 669 -31.82 -8.15 24.05
CA LYS A 669 -33.25 -8.47 24.05
C LYS A 669 -33.77 -8.75 22.63
N ALA A 670 -33.40 -7.95 21.65
CA ALA A 670 -33.75 -8.17 20.24
C ALA A 670 -33.20 -9.51 19.71
N THR A 671 -31.93 -9.80 20.01
CA THR A 671 -31.27 -11.04 19.61
C THR A 671 -31.98 -12.25 20.22
N GLN A 672 -32.39 -12.16 21.49
CA GLN A 672 -33.18 -13.19 22.14
C GLN A 672 -34.51 -13.42 21.40
N LEU A 673 -35.31 -12.37 21.19
CA LEU A 673 -36.64 -12.47 20.56
C LEU A 673 -36.55 -12.99 19.10
N LEU A 674 -35.54 -12.55 18.35
CA LEU A 674 -35.29 -13.02 16.98
C LEU A 674 -34.93 -14.51 16.96
N LYS A 675 -34.07 -14.97 17.88
CA LYS A 675 -33.70 -16.39 17.99
C LYS A 675 -34.90 -17.26 18.38
N GLU A 676 -35.74 -16.78 19.30
CA GLU A 676 -37.01 -17.43 19.67
C GLU A 676 -37.96 -17.57 18.47
N ALA A 677 -37.92 -16.62 17.52
CA ALA A 677 -38.66 -16.68 16.26
C ALA A 677 -37.99 -17.56 15.16
N GLY A 678 -36.82 -18.13 15.44
CA GLY A 678 -36.05 -18.97 14.52
C GLY A 678 -35.08 -18.22 13.61
N ILE A 679 -34.84 -16.92 13.85
CA ILE A 679 -33.88 -16.09 13.10
C ILE A 679 -32.55 -16.12 13.84
N THR A 680 -31.56 -16.81 13.27
CA THR A 680 -30.32 -17.16 13.97
C THR A 680 -29.11 -16.32 13.55
N ASN A 681 -29.11 -15.75 12.34
CA ASN A 681 -28.01 -14.98 11.78
C ASN A 681 -28.08 -13.49 12.21
N VAL A 682 -27.96 -13.26 13.51
CA VAL A 682 -28.17 -11.96 14.16
C VAL A 682 -26.88 -11.49 14.82
N PHE A 683 -26.46 -10.26 14.50
CA PHE A 683 -25.30 -9.61 15.09
C PHE A 683 -25.67 -8.26 15.70
N THR A 684 -24.93 -7.88 16.74
CA THR A 684 -25.04 -6.58 17.39
C THR A 684 -24.00 -5.63 16.82
N ILE A 685 -24.42 -4.43 16.43
CA ILE A 685 -23.49 -3.37 16.00
C ILE A 685 -22.70 -2.89 17.22
N GLU A 686 -21.37 -2.99 17.14
CA GLU A 686 -20.45 -2.51 18.17
C GLU A 686 -20.67 -1.03 18.46
N ASN A 687 -20.68 -0.66 19.75
CA ASN A 687 -21.01 0.68 20.27
C ASN A 687 -22.42 1.20 19.94
N GLY A 688 -23.19 0.52 19.08
CA GLY A 688 -24.51 0.94 18.64
C GLY A 688 -24.52 2.37 18.10
N ALA A 689 -25.58 3.12 18.40
CA ALA A 689 -25.72 4.51 17.97
C ALA A 689 -24.74 5.49 18.65
N LYS A 690 -23.95 5.05 19.65
CA LYS A 690 -22.86 5.87 20.21
C LYS A 690 -21.61 5.89 19.33
N SER A 691 -21.49 4.97 18.36
CA SER A 691 -20.38 5.03 17.40
C SER A 691 -20.47 6.32 16.58
N GLU A 692 -19.36 7.07 16.54
CA GLU A 692 -19.24 8.26 15.69
C GLU A 692 -19.33 7.89 14.20
N VAL A 693 -18.80 6.73 13.81
CA VAL A 693 -18.89 6.21 12.43
C VAL A 693 -20.34 6.00 12.04
N ILE A 694 -21.14 5.42 12.93
CA ILE A 694 -22.59 5.22 12.71
C ILE A 694 -23.34 6.55 12.65
N GLN A 695 -23.07 7.47 13.59
CA GLN A 695 -23.76 8.77 13.65
C GLN A 695 -23.55 9.62 12.40
N LYS A 696 -22.35 9.59 11.80
CA LYS A 696 -22.06 10.30 10.54
C LYS A 696 -22.93 9.87 9.36
N HIS A 697 -23.55 8.68 9.44
CA HIS A 697 -24.41 8.13 8.40
C HIS A 697 -25.89 8.17 8.75
N PHE A 698 -26.28 8.89 9.82
CA PHE A 698 -27.68 9.10 10.13
C PHE A 698 -28.35 10.03 9.14
N VAL A 699 -29.51 9.61 8.65
CA VAL A 699 -30.45 10.40 7.87
C VAL A 699 -31.69 10.69 8.71
N THR A 700 -32.36 11.78 8.39
CA THR A 700 -33.71 12.09 8.87
C THR A 700 -34.65 11.95 7.70
N ASP A 701 -35.75 11.21 7.84
CA ASP A 701 -36.77 11.19 6.80
C ASP A 701 -37.31 12.63 6.61
N PRO A 702 -37.57 13.07 5.36
CA PRO A 702 -38.27 14.33 5.15
C PRO A 702 -39.62 14.23 5.85
N VAL A 703 -39.85 15.13 6.80
CA VAL A 703 -41.17 15.29 7.40
C VAL A 703 -42.10 15.69 6.27
N ALA A 704 -42.99 14.80 5.86
CA ALA A 704 -44.11 15.17 5.04
C ALA A 704 -44.97 16.13 5.88
N ASP A 705 -44.79 17.43 5.65
CA ASP A 705 -45.65 18.47 6.21
C ASP A 705 -47.08 18.25 5.67
N PRO A 706 -48.07 17.94 6.53
CA PRO A 706 -49.44 17.71 6.09
C PRO A 706 -50.17 18.98 5.64
N ASP A 707 -49.57 20.18 5.76
CA ASP A 707 -50.33 21.43 5.83
C ASP A 707 -49.97 22.51 4.80
N THR A 708 -49.65 22.15 3.55
CA THR A 708 -49.67 23.12 2.44
C THR A 708 -50.90 22.96 1.55
N LYS A 709 -52.06 23.38 2.11
CA LYS A 709 -53.22 23.77 1.32
C LYS A 709 -53.05 25.20 0.82
N LYS A 710 -52.86 25.32 -0.50
CA LYS A 710 -53.30 26.41 -1.41
C LYS A 710 -53.42 27.83 -0.84
N ASP A 711 -52.66 28.70 -1.51
CA ASP A 711 -53.11 30.01 -1.96
C ASP A 711 -52.35 30.45 -3.22
N ASN A 712 -52.80 29.95 -4.38
CA ASN A 712 -52.47 30.53 -5.67
C ASN A 712 -53.42 31.70 -5.96
N ASN A 713 -52.90 32.92 -6.07
CA ASN A 713 -53.59 34.03 -6.73
C ASN A 713 -52.62 34.94 -7.50
N GLY A 714 -52.97 35.23 -8.77
CA GLY A 714 -52.28 36.15 -9.70
C GLY A 714 -51.71 35.40 -10.94
N LYS A 715 -52.47 35.15 -12.03
CA LYS A 715 -52.82 36.07 -13.16
C LYS A 715 -51.59 36.80 -13.71
N ASP A 716 -51.17 36.71 -14.98
CA ASP A 716 -51.92 36.53 -16.23
C ASP A 716 -51.00 36.12 -17.42
N ASN A 717 -51.55 35.28 -18.29
CA ASN A 717 -51.56 35.32 -19.78
C ASN A 717 -50.24 35.40 -20.58
N ASN A 718 -49.92 34.33 -21.35
CA ASN A 718 -50.30 34.23 -22.78
C ASN A 718 -50.00 32.82 -23.37
N LYS A 719 -50.78 32.45 -24.40
CA LYS A 719 -50.99 31.14 -25.03
C LYS A 719 -50.00 30.81 -26.16
N ASN A 720 -49.65 29.53 -26.30
CA ASN A 720 -49.88 28.68 -27.50
C ASN A 720 -49.33 27.25 -27.20
N LEU A 721 -50.16 26.19 -27.09
CA LEU A 721 -50.57 25.25 -28.17
C LEU A 721 -49.35 24.68 -28.93
N ASN A 722 -49.08 23.37 -29.06
CA ASN A 722 -49.95 22.19 -29.02
C ASN A 722 -49.09 20.89 -29.05
N ASN A 723 -49.57 19.84 -28.35
CA ASN A 723 -49.53 18.38 -28.64
C ASN A 723 -48.24 17.73 -29.21
N GLY A 724 -47.60 16.70 -28.63
CA GLY A 724 -48.12 15.56 -27.86
C GLY A 724 -47.92 14.26 -28.66
N LYS A 725 -46.89 13.47 -28.36
CA LYS A 725 -46.81 12.04 -28.73
C LYS A 725 -46.23 11.22 -27.58
N THR A 726 -47.04 10.26 -27.16
CA THR A 726 -46.85 9.24 -26.14
C THR A 726 -45.69 8.29 -26.45
N THR A 727 -44.92 7.89 -25.43
CA THR A 727 -44.47 6.50 -25.24
C THR A 727 -44.13 6.22 -23.77
N THR A 728 -44.85 5.23 -23.24
CA THR A 728 -44.67 4.44 -22.02
C THR A 728 -43.23 3.98 -21.76
N ALA A 729 -42.77 4.13 -20.51
CA ALA A 729 -41.58 3.48 -19.97
C ALA A 729 -41.87 2.90 -18.58
N ALA A 730 -41.28 1.73 -18.34
CA ALA A 730 -41.66 0.74 -17.36
C ALA A 730 -41.36 1.10 -15.89
N THR A 731 -42.28 0.73 -15.00
CA THR A 731 -42.10 0.70 -13.54
C THR A 731 -41.07 -0.35 -13.11
N THR A 732 -39.92 0.11 -12.63
CA THR A 732 -39.01 -0.65 -11.77
C THR A 732 -39.39 -0.39 -10.30
N LYS A 733 -39.70 -1.48 -9.57
CA LYS A 733 -39.95 -1.47 -8.13
C LYS A 733 -38.62 -1.40 -7.39
N THR A 734 -38.30 -0.26 -6.79
CA THR A 734 -37.23 -0.13 -5.78
C THR A 734 -37.78 0.57 -4.53
N GLY A 735 -37.98 -0.23 -3.48
CA GLY A 735 -37.37 -0.01 -2.17
C GLY A 735 -37.82 1.13 -1.25
N ASP A 736 -38.37 2.24 -1.75
CA ASP A 736 -38.75 3.36 -0.89
C ASP A 736 -40.26 3.38 -0.70
N THR A 737 -40.76 2.47 0.13
CA THR A 737 -42.04 2.53 0.87
C THR A 737 -42.29 1.20 1.57
N ALA A 738 -41.63 0.98 2.72
CA ALA A 738 -42.27 0.19 3.77
C ALA A 738 -43.28 1.11 4.50
N PRO A 739 -44.44 0.59 4.94
CA PRO A 739 -45.64 1.41 5.15
C PRO A 739 -45.60 2.14 6.49
N ILE A 740 -45.00 3.33 6.52
CA ILE A 740 -45.09 4.24 7.68
C ILE A 740 -46.56 4.64 7.93
N ALA A 741 -47.40 4.64 6.90
CA ALA A 741 -48.81 5.04 7.01
C ALA A 741 -49.72 4.03 7.74
N ALA A 742 -49.41 2.73 7.73
CA ALA A 742 -50.29 1.73 8.37
C ALA A 742 -49.93 1.47 9.85
N LEU A 743 -48.65 1.58 10.22
CA LEU A 743 -48.19 1.26 11.58
C LEU A 743 -48.45 2.40 12.57
N ALA A 744 -48.31 3.66 12.13
CA ALA A 744 -48.66 4.82 12.95
C ALA A 744 -50.17 4.86 13.25
N VAL A 745 -51.01 4.48 12.29
CA VAL A 745 -52.48 4.44 12.47
C VAL A 745 -52.91 3.25 13.34
N ALA A 746 -52.26 2.08 13.23
CA ALA A 746 -52.57 0.92 14.07
C ALA A 746 -52.09 1.07 15.53
N MET A 747 -50.91 1.67 15.78
CA MET A 747 -50.42 1.92 17.14
C MET A 747 -51.19 3.06 17.84
N LEU A 748 -51.62 4.10 17.10
CA LEU A 748 -52.48 5.15 17.65
C LEU A 748 -53.90 4.63 17.94
N ALA A 749 -54.41 3.69 17.13
CA ALA A 749 -55.69 3.04 17.37
C ALA A 749 -55.67 2.10 18.60
N ALA A 750 -54.55 1.40 18.84
CA ALA A 750 -54.37 0.55 20.03
C ALA A 750 -54.26 1.36 21.33
N LEU A 751 -53.55 2.51 21.33
CA LEU A 751 -53.54 3.42 22.48
C LEU A 751 -54.89 4.13 22.68
N GLY A 752 -55.59 4.49 21.60
CA GLY A 752 -56.91 5.13 21.65
C GLY A 752 -58.01 4.22 22.22
N ALA A 753 -57.96 2.92 21.94
CA ALA A 753 -58.93 1.94 22.45
C ALA A 753 -58.80 1.70 23.97
N ILE A 754 -57.61 1.88 24.55
CA ILE A 754 -57.38 1.70 26.00
C ILE A 754 -57.84 2.93 26.80
N ILE A 755 -57.75 4.14 26.23
CA ILE A 755 -58.24 5.37 26.87
C ILE A 755 -59.79 5.43 26.86
N ALA A 756 -60.45 4.77 25.91
CA ALA A 756 -61.91 4.73 25.82
C ALA A 756 -62.59 3.80 26.85
N PHE A 757 -61.88 2.84 27.44
CA PHE A 757 -62.44 1.91 28.45
C PHE A 757 -62.19 2.33 29.91
N GLY A 758 -61.37 3.36 30.16
CA GLY A 758 -60.99 3.80 31.52
C GLY A 758 -61.88 4.86 32.18
N LYS A 759 -62.94 5.35 31.52
CA LYS A 759 -63.85 6.38 32.09
C LYS A 759 -65.29 5.87 32.24
N LYS A 760 -65.50 4.83 33.04
CA LYS A 760 -66.79 4.62 33.71
C LYS A 760 -66.68 5.11 35.15
N LYS A 761 -67.05 6.39 35.33
CA LYS A 761 -67.18 7.07 36.62
C LYS A 761 -68.14 6.29 37.53
N ILE A 762 -67.65 5.89 38.69
CA ILE A 762 -68.42 5.72 39.91
C ILE A 762 -68.80 7.15 40.39
N VAL A 763 -70.09 7.46 40.51
CA VAL A 763 -70.57 8.50 41.42
C VAL A 763 -71.95 8.09 41.99
N LYS A 764 -71.93 7.96 43.33
CA LYS A 764 -72.99 7.72 44.31
C LYS A 764 -73.62 6.34 44.36
#